data_AF-A0AAD2FY62-F1
#
_entry.id   AF-A0AAD2FY62-F1
#
_cell.length_a   1.000
_cell.length_b   1.000
_cell.length_c   1.000
_cell.angle_alpha   90.00
_cell.angle_beta   90.00
_cell.angle_gamma   90.00
#
_symmetry.space_group_name_H-M   'P 1'
#
loop_
_entity.id
_entity.type
_entity.pdbx_description
1 polymer ?
#
loop_
_entity_poly.entity_id
_entity_poly.type
_entity_poly.pdbx_seq_one_letter_code
_entity_poly.pdbx_strand_id
1 'polypeptide(L)'
;MASPIPPFATRDGELLFNPEEFRTGDKSKYFNRPILCSQCEDKAQQATAREVQTPNGLLHKSEANNGNDVVISVMPVSYMINRDQKRFISSLRQTGYNGHIILGVQPNLPAMNMRFLKSHNVTIYTVTLSPCSPPISGFKTLKAKTPKCFKGLENLPFEWGKYELARQWLHSCNECTGRALLALDGVSTFFQTNPFERFSNRKEDLLFSEELAAHTNPFYYDPDKLDVRHGSLFSSNYGSMFKRCYPKFSAEGIGNNRPILVPTTVLGSDEGIARYLSVMSQEFENKIEGTSCHYPTISEVGVMNYLYYTGAFGSSISCATLPWGTGFVQDLEKPCRNQYLQSGTSKSQLDIVRFDFIETGFIANRYEISVDGAYQPAPMLHNYDNCDKWVKAYLKIHGELTGQIMEKPPDYLEILEHTILNSVVDRSDIAGGEELNPMKTSYQRSTVVQQAPWFPAEKKCKISCCAQAIAIALEPDKDHLITSVDGLDLGDVSVLGHGRKGFLQWAISDLNYDIIPCLQKGTIVYADHEGGGAKRFFDIYRPRMTEPYLLVTGGSDGIEPLKPKGQGREILQTDDLLIGWYGINPCYECGADHPKFHMMHLGLSALYDHQKFLAARLNERGFGNPFSDVKKRRWTQSTELAVATGATRLVFVKFGINAHSQHRRKPFEMACKNRTGTPMDEISCSMGLKKFHNTEIYDAAEKYLFGLSPPGNGLDCYRTYELYFLGVIPIVLYRKENEELFRGLPVLQLENWDLTQEGLVGRMREYIESSEFQDTRFDGWERLFLQYWRMRVLNETGRLDDIVLDDVGKQYYKSWTYTRYVEPYTKTYWPPKEPLEKIKDML
;
A
#
# COMPACT_ATOMS: atom_id res chain seq x y z
N MET A 1 -5.82 23.36 6.41
CA MET A 1 -4.41 23.45 6.84
C MET A 1 -4.34 22.95 8.28
N ALA A 2 -3.51 21.93 8.57
CA ALA A 2 -3.26 21.53 9.96
C ALA A 2 -2.39 22.61 10.64
N SER A 3 -2.59 22.86 11.94
CA SER A 3 -1.79 23.85 12.67
C SER A 3 -0.31 23.45 12.69
N PRO A 4 0.64 24.39 12.49
CA PRO A 4 2.06 24.12 12.66
C PRO A 4 2.36 23.66 14.09
N ILE A 5 3.35 22.77 14.27
CA ILE A 5 3.78 22.35 15.60
C ILE A 5 4.56 23.53 16.19
N PRO A 6 4.15 24.07 17.35
CA PRO A 6 4.84 25.21 17.92
C PRO A 6 6.27 24.80 18.33
N PRO A 7 7.27 25.66 18.09
CA PRO A 7 8.59 25.45 18.65
C PRO A 7 8.52 25.42 20.18
N PHE A 8 9.53 24.82 20.82
CA PHE A 8 9.67 24.86 22.27
C PHE A 8 10.79 25.81 22.65
N ALA A 9 10.45 26.81 23.45
CA ALA A 9 11.40 27.70 24.11
C ALA A 9 11.24 27.63 25.63
N THR A 10 12.34 27.76 26.35
CA THR A 10 12.34 27.88 27.81
C THR A 10 11.71 29.19 28.25
N ARG A 11 11.46 29.37 29.56
CA ARG A 11 10.86 30.60 30.11
C ARG A 11 11.72 31.85 29.90
N ASP A 12 13.03 31.67 29.80
CA ASP A 12 14.04 32.69 29.51
C ASP A 12 14.26 32.91 28.00
N GLY A 13 13.52 32.20 27.14
CA GLY A 13 13.50 32.43 25.69
C GLY A 13 14.52 31.63 24.89
N GLU A 14 15.23 30.68 25.51
CA GLU A 14 16.13 29.77 24.79
C GLU A 14 15.31 28.80 23.95
N LEU A 15 15.49 28.83 22.63
CA LEU A 15 14.85 27.91 21.71
C LEU A 15 15.54 26.54 21.79
N LEU A 16 14.79 25.49 22.19
CA LEU A 16 15.31 24.14 22.36
C LEU A 16 14.69 23.12 21.37
N PHE A 17 13.66 23.50 20.62
CA PHE A 17 13.07 22.66 19.57
C PHE A 17 12.53 23.51 18.43
N ASN A 18 12.96 23.22 17.20
CA ASN A 18 12.58 23.96 15.98
C ASN A 18 12.06 23.04 14.86
N PRO A 19 10.84 22.50 14.99
CA PRO A 19 10.29 21.51 14.06
C PRO A 19 10.19 22.00 12.60
N GLU A 20 10.06 23.31 12.39
CA GLU A 20 9.90 23.89 11.04
C GLU A 20 11.16 23.80 10.17
N GLU A 21 12.38 23.75 10.73
CA GLU A 21 13.60 23.57 9.92
C GLU A 21 13.60 22.20 9.21
N PHE A 22 13.10 21.16 9.89
CA PHE A 22 12.92 19.86 9.27
C PHE A 22 11.87 19.90 8.16
N ARG A 23 10.77 20.65 8.36
CA ARG A 23 9.65 20.76 7.41
C ARG A 23 10.00 21.57 6.16
N THR A 24 10.79 22.62 6.33
CA THR A 24 11.26 23.48 5.24
C THR A 24 12.43 22.85 4.47
N GLY A 25 12.96 21.72 4.96
CA GLY A 25 13.93 20.88 4.27
C GLY A 25 15.39 21.10 4.70
N ASP A 26 15.66 22.08 5.55
CA ASP A 26 17.01 22.34 6.08
C ASP A 26 17.28 21.55 7.36
N LYS A 27 17.46 20.23 7.19
CA LYS A 27 17.73 19.30 8.31
C LYS A 27 18.99 19.64 9.09
N SER A 28 19.94 20.36 8.48
CA SER A 28 21.19 20.75 9.15
C SER A 28 20.95 21.74 10.29
N LYS A 29 19.83 22.48 10.22
CA LYS A 29 19.40 23.45 11.24
C LYS A 29 18.43 22.86 12.26
N TYR A 30 17.93 21.64 12.04
CA TYR A 30 17.06 20.99 13.00
C TYR A 30 17.79 20.68 14.30
N PHE A 31 17.15 20.97 15.43
CA PHE A 31 17.59 20.55 16.75
C PHE A 31 16.40 20.32 17.69
N ASN A 32 16.62 19.40 18.63
CA ASN A 32 15.71 19.10 19.73
C ASN A 32 16.60 18.81 20.95
N ARG A 33 16.84 19.83 21.80
CA ARG A 33 17.88 19.83 22.83
C ARG A 33 17.32 19.74 24.25
N PRO A 34 17.96 19.01 25.17
CA PRO A 34 17.50 18.97 26.55
C PRO A 34 17.62 20.35 27.20
N ILE A 35 16.88 20.58 28.29
CA ILE A 35 17.06 21.78 29.11
C ILE A 35 18.42 21.68 29.81
N LEU A 36 19.22 22.74 29.75
CA LEU A 36 20.49 22.81 30.46
C LEU A 36 20.26 22.72 31.97
N CYS A 37 20.94 21.78 32.61
CA CYS A 37 20.77 21.47 34.02
C CYS A 37 22.11 21.50 34.74
N SER A 38 22.31 22.52 35.59
CA SER A 38 23.56 22.76 36.31
C SER A 38 23.95 21.66 37.30
N GLN A 39 22.99 20.86 37.77
CA GLN A 39 23.22 19.75 38.72
C GLN A 39 23.16 18.38 38.05
N CYS A 40 22.92 18.31 36.73
CA CYS A 40 22.72 17.03 36.07
C CYS A 40 24.04 16.32 35.75
N GLU A 41 25.13 17.06 35.55
CA GLU A 41 26.47 16.47 35.45
C GLU A 41 26.84 15.74 36.73
N ASP A 42 26.62 16.36 37.90
CA ASP A 42 26.85 15.73 39.21
C ASP A 42 26.01 14.45 39.38
N LYS A 43 24.74 14.48 38.95
CA LYS A 43 23.86 13.30 39.02
C LYS A 43 24.32 12.17 38.11
N ALA A 44 24.74 12.49 36.88
CA ALA A 44 25.25 11.51 35.95
C ALA A 44 26.57 10.90 36.45
N GLN A 45 27.44 11.71 37.06
CA GLN A 45 28.67 11.25 37.70
C GLN A 45 28.38 10.35 38.91
N GLN A 46 27.45 10.73 39.78
CA GLN A 46 27.01 9.90 40.91
C GLN A 46 26.46 8.55 40.45
N ALA A 47 25.62 8.54 39.41
CA ALA A 47 25.08 7.31 38.85
C ALA A 47 26.20 6.42 38.27
N THR A 48 27.15 7.01 37.55
CA THR A 48 28.27 6.28 36.92
C THR A 48 29.29 5.77 37.93
N ALA A 49 29.44 6.45 39.07
CA ALA A 49 30.32 6.04 40.17
C ALA A 49 29.78 4.83 40.96
N ARG A 50 28.53 4.43 40.76
CA ARG A 50 27.96 3.25 41.39
C ARG A 50 28.65 1.98 40.93
N GLU A 51 29.03 1.16 41.90
CA GLU A 51 29.60 -0.15 41.66
C GLU A 51 28.75 -0.95 40.66
N VAL A 52 29.40 -1.49 39.63
CA VAL A 52 28.77 -2.38 38.66
C VAL A 52 29.03 -3.80 39.13
N GLN A 53 27.96 -4.52 39.45
CA GLN A 53 28.10 -5.92 39.85
C GLN A 53 28.59 -6.76 38.66
N THR A 54 29.46 -7.73 38.93
CA THR A 54 29.88 -8.71 37.92
C THR A 54 28.65 -9.49 37.44
N PRO A 55 28.39 -9.56 36.12
CA PRO A 55 27.24 -10.26 35.59
C PRO A 55 27.38 -11.76 35.81
N ASN A 56 26.29 -12.37 36.23
CA ASN A 56 26.19 -13.82 36.35
C ASN A 56 25.76 -14.47 35.04
N GLY A 57 26.03 -15.78 34.90
CA GLY A 57 25.48 -16.59 33.82
C GLY A 57 26.23 -16.50 32.48
N LEU A 58 27.49 -16.07 32.46
CA LEU A 58 28.31 -16.16 31.24
C LEU A 58 28.42 -17.62 30.78
N LEU A 59 27.89 -17.92 29.61
CA LEU A 59 27.85 -19.27 29.05
C LEU A 59 28.90 -19.47 27.96
N HIS A 60 29.22 -18.39 27.23
CA HIS A 60 30.27 -18.36 26.22
C HIS A 60 30.74 -16.92 26.02
N LYS A 61 32.06 -16.70 26.04
CA LYS A 61 32.69 -15.45 25.62
C LYS A 61 33.11 -15.59 24.15
N SER A 62 32.79 -14.59 23.33
CA SER A 62 33.25 -14.53 21.94
C SER A 62 34.78 -14.52 21.85
N GLU A 63 35.31 -15.03 20.75
CA GLU A 63 36.73 -14.86 20.38
C GLU A 63 37.02 -13.39 20.06
N ALA A 64 38.31 -13.03 20.03
CA ALA A 64 38.76 -11.67 19.73
C ALA A 64 38.17 -11.19 18.40
N ASN A 65 37.49 -10.05 18.42
CA ASN A 65 36.90 -9.42 17.25
C ASN A 65 37.88 -8.42 16.64
N ASN A 66 37.77 -8.18 15.33
CA ASN A 66 38.58 -7.17 14.64
C ASN A 66 38.06 -5.74 14.86
N GLY A 67 36.82 -5.58 15.33
CA GLY A 67 36.21 -4.30 15.66
C GLY A 67 35.90 -4.17 17.16
N ASN A 68 36.01 -2.95 17.68
CA ASN A 68 35.80 -2.64 19.10
C ASN A 68 34.37 -2.19 19.43
N ASP A 69 33.53 -1.98 18.41
CA ASP A 69 32.12 -1.63 18.60
C ASP A 69 31.33 -2.80 19.20
N VAL A 70 30.21 -2.51 19.86
CA VAL A 70 29.35 -3.53 20.50
C VAL A 70 27.87 -3.31 20.26
N VAL A 71 27.14 -4.39 19.99
CA VAL A 71 25.67 -4.43 19.98
C VAL A 71 25.19 -5.28 21.15
N ILE A 72 24.33 -4.73 22.00
CA ILE A 72 23.81 -5.39 23.21
C ILE A 72 22.30 -5.56 23.10
N SER A 73 21.81 -6.79 23.33
CA SER A 73 20.38 -7.09 23.33
C SER A 73 19.97 -8.02 24.49
N VAL A 74 18.97 -7.58 25.27
CA VAL A 74 18.50 -8.27 26.48
C VAL A 74 17.15 -8.92 26.22
N MET A 75 17.17 -9.97 25.41
CA MET A 75 15.97 -10.70 25.03
C MET A 75 15.94 -12.01 25.82
N PRO A 76 14.92 -12.34 26.63
CA PRO A 76 14.80 -13.69 27.18
C PRO A 76 14.42 -14.63 26.04
N VAL A 77 15.41 -15.05 25.25
CA VAL A 77 15.25 -16.04 24.18
C VAL A 77 14.54 -17.24 24.80
N SER A 78 13.34 -17.56 24.31
CA SER A 78 12.62 -18.74 24.77
C SER A 78 13.48 -20.00 24.61
N TYR A 79 13.05 -21.14 25.15
CA TYR A 79 13.77 -22.43 25.01
C TYR A 79 14.26 -22.72 23.58
N MET A 80 13.62 -22.15 22.55
CA MET A 80 14.16 -22.08 21.19
C MET A 80 14.51 -20.65 20.77
N ILE A 81 15.70 -20.46 20.18
CA ILE A 81 15.99 -19.28 19.35
C ILE A 81 15.04 -19.35 18.16
N ASN A 82 14.09 -18.41 18.12
CA ASN A 82 13.13 -18.34 17.04
C ASN A 82 13.79 -17.76 15.78
N ARG A 83 13.05 -17.78 14.67
CA ARG A 83 13.53 -17.27 13.38
C ARG A 83 13.98 -15.80 13.47
N ASP A 84 13.28 -14.99 14.25
CA ASP A 84 13.48 -13.55 14.28
C ASP A 84 14.73 -13.16 15.10
N GLN A 85 15.06 -13.91 16.14
CA GLN A 85 16.31 -13.78 16.88
C GLN A 85 17.54 -14.19 16.06
N LYS A 86 17.43 -15.24 15.23
CA LYS A 86 18.49 -15.57 14.28
C LYS A 86 18.68 -14.46 13.26
N ARG A 87 17.59 -13.83 12.82
CA ARG A 87 17.62 -12.71 11.88
C ARG A 87 18.36 -11.50 12.43
N PHE A 88 18.14 -11.12 13.70
CA PHE A 88 18.88 -10.03 14.34
C PHE A 88 20.39 -10.20 14.21
N ILE A 89 20.91 -11.39 14.52
CA ILE A 89 22.35 -11.70 14.52
C ILE A 89 22.89 -11.83 13.10
N SER A 90 22.22 -12.63 12.26
CA SER A 90 22.68 -12.91 10.90
C SER A 90 22.68 -11.65 10.04
N SER A 91 21.62 -10.84 10.11
CA SER A 91 21.52 -9.60 9.33
C SER A 91 22.63 -8.63 9.70
N LEU A 92 22.91 -8.45 11.00
CA LEU A 92 24.02 -7.60 11.45
C LEU A 92 25.36 -8.06 10.88
N ARG A 93 25.72 -9.34 11.01
CA ARG A 93 26.99 -9.87 10.49
C ARG A 93 27.13 -9.72 8.98
N GLN A 94 26.04 -9.82 8.23
CA GLN A 94 26.05 -9.67 6.78
C GLN A 94 26.32 -8.25 6.30
N THR A 95 26.07 -7.24 7.15
CA THR A 95 26.47 -5.86 6.85
C THR A 95 27.98 -5.65 6.82
N GLY A 96 28.78 -6.68 7.16
CA GLY A 96 30.23 -6.58 7.36
C GLY A 96 30.61 -6.25 8.79
N TYR A 97 29.63 -6.13 9.70
CA TYR A 97 29.90 -5.86 11.12
C TYR A 97 30.74 -6.97 11.76
N ASN A 98 31.93 -6.60 12.20
CA ASN A 98 32.93 -7.49 12.79
C ASN A 98 33.19 -7.22 14.28
N GLY A 99 32.37 -6.37 14.93
CA GLY A 99 32.47 -6.04 16.36
C GLY A 99 31.80 -7.05 17.29
N HIS A 100 31.65 -6.71 18.55
CA HIS A 100 31.06 -7.57 19.57
C HIS A 100 29.53 -7.63 19.48
N ILE A 101 28.95 -8.79 19.74
CA ILE A 101 27.50 -8.97 19.94
C ILE A 101 27.32 -9.63 21.31
N ILE A 102 26.57 -9.00 22.21
CA ILE A 102 26.26 -9.54 23.54
C ILE A 102 24.75 -9.82 23.64
N LEU A 103 24.41 -11.07 23.96
CA LEU A 103 23.03 -11.56 23.97
C LEU A 103 22.68 -12.28 25.27
N GLY A 104 21.51 -11.94 25.84
CA GLY A 104 20.84 -12.75 26.87
C GLY A 104 20.08 -13.94 26.28
N VAL A 105 20.11 -15.12 26.92
CA VAL A 105 19.34 -16.31 26.54
C VAL A 105 18.72 -17.01 27.75
N GLN A 106 17.60 -17.74 27.61
CA GLN A 106 17.12 -18.58 28.72
C GLN A 106 18.08 -19.74 29.03
N PRO A 107 18.05 -20.29 30.26
CA PRO A 107 18.79 -21.50 30.61
C PRO A 107 18.40 -22.70 29.72
N ASN A 108 19.32 -23.67 29.59
CA ASN A 108 19.12 -24.93 28.86
C ASN A 108 18.92 -24.77 27.33
N LEU A 109 19.76 -23.95 26.70
CA LEU A 109 19.72 -23.74 25.25
C LEU A 109 20.05 -25.03 24.46
N PRO A 110 19.22 -25.44 23.47
CA PRO A 110 19.51 -26.60 22.62
C PRO A 110 20.86 -26.51 21.92
N ALA A 111 21.56 -27.66 21.75
CA ALA A 111 22.90 -27.72 21.18
C ALA A 111 23.03 -27.04 19.80
N MET A 112 22.00 -27.16 18.96
CA MET A 112 21.97 -26.51 17.64
C MET A 112 21.99 -24.98 17.73
N ASN A 113 21.26 -24.41 18.69
CA ASN A 113 21.20 -22.96 18.92
C ASN A 113 22.50 -22.45 19.51
N MET A 114 23.11 -23.22 20.41
CA MET A 114 24.44 -22.92 20.93
C MET A 114 25.50 -22.89 19.81
N ARG A 115 25.48 -23.87 18.90
CA ARG A 115 26.37 -23.88 17.73
C ARG A 115 26.19 -22.65 16.85
N PHE A 116 24.94 -22.26 16.59
CA PHE A 116 24.62 -21.06 15.80
C PHE A 116 25.17 -19.77 16.43
N LEU A 117 24.97 -19.57 17.74
CA LEU A 117 25.48 -18.36 18.41
C LEU A 117 27.01 -18.30 18.41
N LYS A 118 27.66 -19.45 18.66
CA LYS A 118 29.13 -19.57 18.58
C LYS A 118 29.66 -19.29 17.18
N SER A 119 29.01 -19.81 16.13
CA SER A 119 29.47 -19.61 14.75
C SER A 119 29.35 -18.16 14.27
N HIS A 120 28.61 -17.29 14.98
CA HIS A 120 28.48 -15.86 14.69
C HIS A 120 29.29 -14.98 15.67
N ASN A 121 30.16 -15.61 16.45
CA ASN A 121 31.01 -14.98 17.47
C ASN A 121 30.24 -14.10 18.46
N VAL A 122 29.16 -14.64 19.04
CA VAL A 122 28.29 -13.95 20.00
C VAL A 122 28.75 -14.26 21.44
N THR A 123 28.85 -13.25 22.30
CA THR A 123 28.98 -13.44 23.76
C THR A 123 27.61 -13.70 24.37
N ILE A 124 27.48 -14.80 25.12
CA ILE A 124 26.20 -15.37 25.55
C ILE A 124 26.11 -15.35 27.08
N TYR A 125 25.07 -14.69 27.60
CA TYR A 125 24.70 -14.71 29.01
C TYR A 125 23.37 -15.42 29.22
N THR A 126 23.26 -16.30 30.21
CA THR A 126 21.99 -16.89 30.62
C THR A 126 21.23 -15.95 31.54
N VAL A 127 19.98 -15.64 31.18
CA VAL A 127 19.03 -14.86 31.98
C VAL A 127 17.94 -15.77 32.54
N THR A 128 17.89 -15.88 33.86
CA THR A 128 16.86 -16.63 34.58
C THR A 128 15.84 -15.66 35.17
N LEU A 129 14.55 -15.97 35.05
CA LEU A 129 13.49 -15.17 35.66
C LEU A 129 13.14 -15.72 37.06
N SER A 130 13.00 -14.83 38.03
CA SER A 130 12.55 -15.11 39.40
C SER A 130 11.32 -14.25 39.75
N PRO A 131 10.57 -14.59 40.82
CA PRO A 131 9.58 -13.69 41.39
C PRO A 131 10.24 -12.39 41.88
N CYS A 132 9.57 -11.26 41.68
CA CYS A 132 10.03 -9.97 42.18
C CYS A 132 9.94 -9.87 43.71
N SER A 133 10.91 -9.19 44.33
CA SER A 133 10.99 -8.93 45.77
C SER A 133 11.32 -7.45 46.03
N PRO A 134 10.39 -6.65 46.61
CA PRO A 134 9.06 -7.05 47.10
C PRO A 134 8.08 -7.39 45.95
N PRO A 135 6.98 -8.12 46.23
CA PRO A 135 5.96 -8.41 45.24
C PRO A 135 5.27 -7.14 44.73
N ILE A 136 5.15 -6.99 43.41
CA ILE A 136 4.50 -5.84 42.77
C ILE A 136 2.98 -6.10 42.69
N SER A 137 2.16 -5.24 43.30
CA SER A 137 0.69 -5.36 43.33
C SER A 137 -0.02 -4.27 42.49
N GLY A 138 -1.17 -4.58 41.85
CA GLY A 138 -1.97 -3.58 41.10
C GLY A 138 -2.70 -4.02 39.82
N PHE A 139 -2.64 -5.29 39.41
CA PHE A 139 -3.18 -5.74 38.11
C PHE A 139 -4.69 -6.07 38.14
N LYS A 140 -5.53 -5.27 37.46
CA LYS A 140 -6.96 -5.61 37.22
C LYS A 140 -7.44 -5.60 35.76
N THR A 141 -6.64 -5.17 34.78
CA THR A 141 -7.18 -4.84 33.44
C THR A 141 -6.55 -5.55 32.23
N LEU A 142 -5.58 -6.45 32.41
CA LEU A 142 -5.14 -7.36 31.35
C LEU A 142 -4.98 -8.75 31.97
N LYS A 143 -5.25 -9.82 31.21
CA LYS A 143 -5.09 -11.23 31.63
C LYS A 143 -3.61 -11.60 31.89
N ALA A 144 -2.87 -10.80 32.65
CA ALA A 144 -1.42 -10.90 32.83
C ALA A 144 -1.07 -11.63 34.13
N LYS A 145 -0.15 -12.58 34.00
CA LYS A 145 0.50 -13.33 35.08
C LYS A 145 1.31 -12.36 35.98
N THR A 146 1.59 -12.76 37.22
CA THR A 146 2.46 -12.05 38.17
C THR A 146 3.74 -11.53 37.48
N PRO A 147 4.14 -10.25 37.69
CA PRO A 147 5.35 -9.69 37.08
C PRO A 147 6.58 -10.48 37.50
N LYS A 148 7.52 -10.64 36.58
CA LYS A 148 8.78 -11.38 36.76
C LYS A 148 9.95 -10.40 36.83
N CYS A 149 10.99 -10.80 37.53
CA CYS A 149 12.25 -10.09 37.66
C CYS A 149 13.39 -11.00 37.19
N PHE A 150 14.58 -10.44 36.94
CA PHE A 150 15.75 -11.26 36.69
C PHE A 150 16.32 -11.77 38.00
N LYS A 151 16.83 -13.00 38.01
CA LYS A 151 17.52 -13.56 39.17
C LYS A 151 18.76 -12.72 39.49
N GLY A 152 18.89 -12.24 40.72
CA GLY A 152 19.93 -11.29 41.15
C GLY A 152 19.56 -9.82 41.00
N LEU A 153 18.40 -9.51 40.40
CA LEU A 153 17.81 -8.18 40.29
C LEU A 153 16.33 -8.26 40.71
N GLU A 154 16.02 -9.02 41.77
CA GLU A 154 14.65 -9.27 42.22
C GLU A 154 13.88 -7.98 42.58
N ASN A 155 14.61 -6.91 42.90
CA ASN A 155 14.06 -5.58 43.17
C ASN A 155 13.63 -4.83 41.90
N LEU A 156 14.09 -5.22 40.71
CA LEU A 156 13.80 -4.53 39.44
C LEU A 156 12.88 -5.38 38.55
N PRO A 157 11.66 -4.90 38.21
CA PRO A 157 10.78 -5.59 37.26
C PRO A 157 11.48 -5.78 35.91
N PHE A 158 11.11 -6.86 35.21
CA PHE A 158 11.73 -7.26 33.95
C PHE A 158 12.01 -6.10 32.98
N GLU A 159 11.03 -5.21 32.73
CA GLU A 159 11.20 -4.08 31.80
C GLU A 159 12.33 -3.12 32.21
N TRP A 160 12.55 -2.92 33.50
CA TRP A 160 13.58 -2.03 34.05
C TRP A 160 14.90 -2.75 34.29
N GLY A 161 14.85 -4.01 34.72
CA GLY A 161 16.05 -4.83 34.96
C GLY A 161 16.89 -5.07 33.71
N LYS A 162 16.32 -4.93 32.50
CA LYS A 162 17.05 -5.00 31.22
C LYS A 162 18.21 -4.01 31.16
N TYR A 163 18.03 -2.80 31.69
CA TYR A 163 19.04 -1.75 31.66
C TYR A 163 20.22 -2.07 32.58
N GLU A 164 19.94 -2.59 33.78
CA GLU A 164 21.01 -3.00 34.70
C GLU A 164 21.79 -4.20 34.18
N LEU A 165 21.14 -5.18 33.54
CA LEU A 165 21.84 -6.28 32.88
C LEU A 165 22.76 -5.80 31.75
N ALA A 166 22.25 -4.92 30.89
CA ALA A 166 23.06 -4.32 29.82
C ALA A 166 24.26 -3.54 30.41
N ARG A 167 24.07 -2.85 31.55
CA ARG A 167 25.14 -2.14 32.27
C ARG A 167 26.25 -3.09 32.71
N GLN A 168 25.87 -4.20 33.35
CA GLN A 168 26.83 -5.22 33.81
C GLN A 168 27.57 -5.89 32.64
N TRP A 169 26.88 -6.15 31.53
CA TRP A 169 27.46 -6.78 30.34
C TRP A 169 28.42 -5.87 29.60
N LEU A 170 28.07 -4.59 29.40
CA LEU A 170 28.97 -3.61 28.79
C LEU A 170 30.22 -3.44 29.64
N HIS A 171 30.05 -3.27 30.97
CA HIS A 171 31.17 -3.12 31.89
C HIS A 171 32.13 -4.31 31.90
N SER A 172 31.62 -5.53 31.70
CA SER A 172 32.45 -6.73 31.68
C SER A 172 33.17 -6.98 30.35
N CYS A 173 32.84 -6.22 29.30
CA CYS A 173 33.47 -6.33 28.00
C CYS A 173 34.66 -5.36 27.89
N ASN A 174 35.81 -5.74 28.44
CA ASN A 174 37.04 -4.92 28.38
C ASN A 174 37.54 -4.61 26.95
N GLU A 175 37.10 -5.39 25.95
CA GLU A 175 37.45 -5.22 24.54
C GLU A 175 36.50 -4.24 23.81
N CYS A 176 35.32 -3.99 24.37
CA CYS A 176 34.28 -3.13 23.81
C CYS A 176 34.58 -1.63 24.05
N THR A 177 35.66 -1.14 23.45
CA THR A 177 36.17 0.24 23.58
C THR A 177 35.70 1.18 22.45
N GLY A 178 34.89 0.67 21.53
CA GLY A 178 34.31 1.43 20.43
C GLY A 178 32.95 2.05 20.79
N ARG A 179 32.11 2.24 19.77
CA ARG A 179 30.73 2.68 19.96
C ARG A 179 29.83 1.52 20.38
N ALA A 180 28.80 1.83 21.15
CA ALA A 180 27.82 0.86 21.62
C ALA A 180 26.43 1.18 21.06
N LEU A 181 25.72 0.14 20.60
CA LEU A 181 24.31 0.17 20.23
C LEU A 181 23.51 -0.72 21.17
N LEU A 182 22.56 -0.12 21.87
CA LEU A 182 21.53 -0.84 22.62
C LEU A 182 20.40 -1.21 21.68
N ALA A 183 19.94 -2.46 21.75
CA ALA A 183 18.74 -2.96 21.07
C ALA A 183 18.00 -3.91 22.04
N LEU A 184 17.48 -3.37 23.13
CA LEU A 184 17.05 -4.14 24.31
C LEU A 184 15.89 -5.11 24.03
N ASP A 185 15.11 -4.89 22.98
CA ASP A 185 13.98 -5.74 22.54
C ASP A 185 14.13 -6.20 21.08
N GLY A 186 15.32 -6.69 20.71
CA GLY A 186 15.71 -6.98 19.31
C GLY A 186 14.91 -8.05 18.53
N VAL A 187 13.75 -8.53 19.00
CA VAL A 187 12.98 -9.62 18.34
C VAL A 187 12.37 -9.07 17.05
N SER A 188 11.95 -7.82 17.07
CA SER A 188 11.38 -7.09 15.96
C SER A 188 12.42 -6.20 15.26
N THR A 189 13.70 -6.58 15.30
CA THR A 189 14.81 -5.81 14.72
C THR A 189 15.56 -6.59 13.65
N PHE A 190 15.95 -5.92 12.56
CA PHE A 190 16.98 -6.41 11.65
C PHE A 190 17.78 -5.27 11.01
N PHE A 191 18.96 -5.61 10.49
CA PHE A 191 19.93 -4.68 9.93
C PHE A 191 19.99 -4.79 8.41
N GLN A 192 20.12 -3.65 7.74
CA GLN A 192 20.31 -3.56 6.29
C GLN A 192 21.71 -3.03 5.95
N THR A 193 22.26 -2.18 6.82
CA THR A 193 23.63 -1.68 6.74
C THR A 193 24.26 -1.65 8.12
N ASN A 194 25.59 -1.48 8.19
CA ASN A 194 26.29 -1.36 9.45
C ASN A 194 25.80 -0.08 10.17
N PRO A 195 25.22 -0.20 11.39
CA PRO A 195 24.58 0.94 12.05
C PRO A 195 25.58 2.01 12.54
N PHE A 196 26.89 1.71 12.57
CA PHE A 196 27.92 2.61 13.10
C PHE A 196 28.58 3.51 12.04
N GLU A 197 28.63 3.08 10.78
CA GLU A 197 29.46 3.73 9.74
C GLU A 197 29.19 5.23 9.59
N ARG A 198 27.90 5.59 9.53
CA ARG A 198 27.44 6.97 9.33
C ARG A 198 27.62 7.89 10.53
N PHE A 199 27.81 7.32 11.73
CA PHE A 199 27.83 8.05 13.00
C PHE A 199 29.20 8.01 13.69
N SER A 200 30.19 7.36 13.07
CA SER A 200 31.57 7.23 13.55
C SER A 200 32.22 8.58 13.91
N ASN A 201 31.98 9.64 13.11
CA ASN A 201 32.60 10.96 13.27
C ASN A 201 31.78 11.97 14.09
N ARG A 202 30.69 11.54 14.75
CA ARG A 202 29.85 12.43 15.58
C ARG A 202 30.57 12.79 16.87
N LYS A 203 30.48 14.06 17.27
CA LYS A 203 31.05 14.57 18.53
C LYS A 203 30.20 14.20 19.74
N GLU A 204 28.91 13.97 19.50
CA GLU A 204 27.96 13.55 20.52
C GLU A 204 28.22 12.08 20.89
N ASP A 205 28.29 11.82 22.19
CA ASP A 205 28.56 10.50 22.75
C ASP A 205 27.26 9.72 23.02
N LEU A 206 26.09 10.36 22.88
CA LEU A 206 24.75 9.76 22.93
C LEU A 206 23.85 10.27 21.81
N LEU A 207 23.29 9.35 21.03
CA LEU A 207 22.33 9.59 19.95
C LEU A 207 21.01 8.86 20.23
N PHE A 208 19.92 9.62 20.26
CA PHE A 208 18.56 9.13 20.47
C PHE A 208 17.76 9.22 19.16
N SER A 209 16.96 8.20 18.85
CA SER A 209 16.01 8.28 17.73
C SER A 209 14.67 8.81 18.20
N GLU A 210 14.08 9.71 17.41
CA GLU A 210 12.70 10.15 17.59
C GLU A 210 11.73 9.11 17.00
N GLU A 211 10.61 8.88 17.69
CA GLU A 211 9.43 8.21 17.16
C GLU A 211 8.75 9.07 16.09
N LEU A 212 7.83 8.46 15.33
CA LEU A 212 7.13 9.15 14.26
C LEU A 212 6.25 10.29 14.81
N ALA A 213 6.69 11.53 14.57
CA ALA A 213 6.01 12.76 14.97
C ALA A 213 5.33 13.46 13.79
N ALA A 214 4.50 14.46 14.08
CA ALA A 214 3.75 15.18 13.04
C ALA A 214 4.63 16.08 12.12
N HIS A 215 5.82 16.52 12.57
CA HIS A 215 6.78 17.25 11.73
C HIS A 215 7.63 16.33 10.86
N THR A 216 7.74 15.05 11.22
CA THR A 216 8.41 13.99 10.47
C THR A 216 7.42 13.05 9.79
N ASN A 217 6.15 13.44 9.59
CA ASN A 217 5.15 12.61 8.91
C ASN A 217 5.08 12.92 7.40
N PRO A 218 5.29 11.91 6.51
CA PRO A 218 5.36 12.16 5.07
C PRO A 218 4.01 12.51 4.42
N PHE A 219 2.89 12.36 5.15
CA PHE A 219 1.52 12.54 4.63
C PHE A 219 0.75 13.70 5.28
N TYR A 220 1.45 14.77 5.63
CA TYR A 220 0.92 15.96 6.34
C TYR A 220 -0.36 16.61 5.73
N TYR A 221 -0.68 16.36 4.46
CA TYR A 221 -1.80 17.00 3.76
C TYR A 221 -3.16 16.31 3.89
N ASP A 222 -3.28 15.19 4.60
CA ASP A 222 -4.55 14.44 4.77
C ASP A 222 -5.05 14.46 6.23
N PRO A 223 -5.87 15.47 6.62
CA PRO A 223 -6.39 15.64 7.99
C PRO A 223 -7.33 14.52 8.46
N ASP A 224 -7.91 13.73 7.56
CA ASP A 224 -8.82 12.65 7.92
C ASP A 224 -8.11 11.32 8.24
N LYS A 225 -6.81 11.22 7.93
CA LYS A 225 -5.93 10.07 8.28
C LYS A 225 -4.96 10.35 9.42
N LEU A 226 -5.10 11.51 10.04
CA LEU A 226 -4.23 12.04 11.08
C LEU A 226 -4.63 11.46 12.46
N ASP A 227 -4.16 10.25 12.81
CA ASP A 227 -4.09 9.89 14.24
C ASP A 227 -2.83 10.51 14.87
N VAL A 228 -2.90 11.83 15.07
CA VAL A 228 -1.86 12.70 15.65
C VAL A 228 -1.66 12.48 17.14
N ARG A 229 -2.45 11.60 17.76
CA ARG A 229 -2.47 11.34 19.21
C ARG A 229 -1.21 10.65 19.76
N HIS A 230 -0.11 10.57 19.01
CA HIS A 230 1.15 10.00 19.50
C HIS A 230 2.37 10.90 19.28
N GLY A 231 2.21 12.11 18.70
CA GLY A 231 3.32 13.06 18.55
C GLY A 231 3.70 13.79 19.85
N SER A 232 2.97 13.56 20.95
CA SER A 232 3.26 14.14 22.25
C SER A 232 2.99 13.13 23.37
N LEU A 233 3.80 13.15 24.43
CA LEU A 233 3.71 12.26 25.60
C LEU A 233 2.36 12.34 26.34
N PHE A 234 1.50 13.30 26.00
CA PHE A 234 0.25 13.59 26.71
C PHE A 234 -1.03 13.16 26.00
N SER A 235 -0.96 12.70 24.75
CA SER A 235 -2.12 12.13 24.04
C SER A 235 -2.22 10.60 24.12
N SER A 236 -1.25 9.95 24.76
CA SER A 236 -1.25 8.51 25.05
C SER A 236 -1.79 8.20 26.46
N ASN A 237 -2.14 6.94 26.72
CA ASN A 237 -2.69 6.43 27.99
C ASN A 237 -1.80 6.65 29.24
N TYR A 238 -0.61 7.25 29.08
CA TYR A 238 0.40 7.44 30.14
C TYR A 238 0.28 8.78 30.89
N GLY A 239 -0.54 9.71 30.38
CA GLY A 239 -0.46 11.13 30.74
C GLY A 239 -0.85 11.53 32.16
N SER A 240 -1.78 10.85 32.85
CA SER A 240 -2.26 11.32 34.17
C SER A 240 -1.37 10.86 35.34
N MET A 241 -0.87 9.62 35.29
CA MET A 241 -0.08 9.04 36.37
C MET A 241 1.40 9.44 36.27
N PHE A 242 1.92 9.59 35.04
CA PHE A 242 3.27 10.13 34.82
C PHE A 242 3.42 11.57 35.34
N LYS A 243 2.39 12.41 35.15
CA LYS A 243 2.33 13.79 35.70
C LYS A 243 2.52 13.82 37.21
N ARG A 244 1.98 12.83 37.93
CA ARG A 244 2.12 12.72 39.39
C ARG A 244 3.55 12.37 39.81
N CYS A 245 4.22 11.51 39.04
CA CYS A 245 5.55 11.03 39.33
C CYS A 245 6.66 11.99 38.90
N TYR A 246 6.38 12.81 37.87
CA TYR A 246 7.31 13.79 37.30
C TYR A 246 6.60 15.14 37.04
N PRO A 247 6.24 15.90 38.10
CA PRO A 247 5.45 17.12 37.96
C PRO A 247 6.18 18.24 37.19
N LYS A 248 7.51 18.32 37.30
CA LYS A 248 8.34 19.29 36.56
C LYS A 248 8.20 19.12 35.04
N PHE A 249 8.15 17.87 34.57
CA PHE A 249 7.98 17.54 33.15
C PHE A 249 6.74 18.17 32.52
N SER A 250 5.71 18.36 33.34
CA SER A 250 4.40 18.86 32.91
C SER A 250 4.27 20.37 33.09
N ALA A 251 4.86 20.92 34.16
CA ALA A 251 4.87 22.34 34.46
C ALA A 251 5.69 23.17 33.44
N GLU A 252 6.65 22.55 32.77
CA GLU A 252 7.49 23.18 31.75
C GLU A 252 6.98 22.95 30.33
N GLY A 253 5.85 22.24 30.15
CA GLY A 253 5.26 22.01 28.82
C GLY A 253 6.04 21.03 27.92
N ILE A 254 7.11 20.42 28.43
CA ILE A 254 8.06 19.57 27.71
C ILE A 254 7.35 18.44 26.96
N GLY A 255 6.47 17.70 27.62
CA GLY A 255 5.81 16.55 26.99
C GLY A 255 4.71 16.88 25.97
N ASN A 256 4.29 18.15 25.83
CA ASN A 256 3.17 18.54 24.95
C ASN A 256 3.62 18.89 23.53
N ASN A 257 4.85 19.41 23.39
CA ASN A 257 5.32 20.05 22.16
C ASN A 257 6.66 19.48 21.67
N ARG A 258 7.06 18.29 22.11
CA ARG A 258 8.33 17.65 21.73
C ARG A 258 8.10 16.18 21.36
N PRO A 259 8.87 15.63 20.40
CA PRO A 259 8.70 14.24 19.95
C PRO A 259 9.03 13.25 21.07
N ILE A 260 8.49 12.04 20.97
CA ILE A 260 8.86 10.94 21.86
C ILE A 260 10.16 10.32 21.35
N LEU A 261 11.07 9.97 22.26
CA LEU A 261 12.31 9.27 21.96
C LEU A 261 12.18 7.77 22.27
N VAL A 262 12.88 6.93 21.49
CA VAL A 262 12.89 5.46 21.63
C VAL A 262 13.91 5.02 22.70
N PRO A 263 13.51 4.49 23.87
CA PRO A 263 14.42 4.15 24.97
C PRO A 263 15.22 2.85 24.76
N THR A 264 14.69 1.93 23.94
CA THR A 264 15.24 0.58 23.77
C THR A 264 16.31 0.51 22.68
N THR A 265 16.44 1.57 21.88
CA THR A 265 17.38 1.68 20.77
C THR A 265 18.17 2.99 20.84
N VAL A 266 19.39 2.92 21.38
CA VAL A 266 20.26 4.10 21.63
C VAL A 266 21.67 3.78 21.16
N LEU A 267 22.31 4.72 20.47
CA LEU A 267 23.67 4.58 19.95
C LEU A 267 24.58 5.62 20.61
N GLY A 268 25.75 5.23 21.09
CA GLY A 268 26.69 6.14 21.72
C GLY A 268 28.12 5.65 21.70
N SER A 269 29.03 6.36 22.37
CA SER A 269 30.30 5.75 22.79
C SER A 269 30.04 4.73 23.90
N ASP A 270 31.03 3.90 24.19
CA ASP A 270 31.04 3.03 25.37
C ASP A 270 30.77 3.81 26.68
N GLU A 271 31.45 4.93 26.89
CA GLU A 271 31.26 5.80 28.06
C GLU A 271 29.85 6.45 28.08
N GLY A 272 29.38 6.91 26.93
CA GLY A 272 28.05 7.52 26.79
C GLY A 272 26.94 6.53 27.11
N ILE A 273 27.00 5.32 26.55
CA ILE A 273 26.04 4.25 26.82
C ILE A 273 26.16 3.76 28.27
N ALA A 274 27.36 3.64 28.84
CA ALA A 274 27.54 3.30 30.26
C ALA A 274 26.89 4.35 31.19
N ARG A 275 27.01 5.63 30.85
CA ARG A 275 26.34 6.73 31.55
C ARG A 275 24.82 6.66 31.40
N TYR A 276 24.31 6.42 30.19
CA TYR A 276 22.88 6.22 29.94
C TYR A 276 22.29 5.09 30.79
N LEU A 277 22.92 3.92 30.76
CA LEU A 277 22.48 2.75 31.52
C LEU A 277 22.54 3.00 33.04
N SER A 278 23.61 3.65 33.53
CA SER A 278 23.75 4.02 34.94
C SER A 278 22.65 4.95 35.42
N VAL A 279 22.35 6.01 34.65
CA VAL A 279 21.30 6.99 35.00
C VAL A 279 19.91 6.35 34.96
N MET A 280 19.63 5.52 33.95
CA MET A 280 18.35 4.79 33.85
C MET A 280 18.17 3.81 35.01
N SER A 281 19.15 2.95 35.30
CA SER A 281 19.11 1.99 36.41
C SER A 281 18.90 2.69 37.76
N GLN A 282 19.66 3.76 38.01
CA GLN A 282 19.55 4.53 39.25
C GLN A 282 18.17 5.16 39.41
N GLU A 283 17.58 5.73 38.34
CA GLU A 283 16.24 6.32 38.42
C GLU A 283 15.19 5.24 38.68
N PHE A 284 15.31 4.06 38.06
CA PHE A 284 14.40 2.94 38.31
C PHE A 284 14.45 2.47 39.77
N GLU A 285 15.64 2.29 40.35
CA GLU A 285 15.78 1.91 41.76
C GLU A 285 15.21 2.97 42.70
N ASN A 286 15.51 4.26 42.46
CA ASN A 286 14.98 5.38 43.25
C ASN A 286 13.45 5.43 43.28
N LYS A 287 12.78 4.97 42.23
CA LYS A 287 11.31 4.96 42.18
C LYS A 287 10.69 3.78 42.90
N ILE A 288 11.40 2.66 42.97
CA ILE A 288 10.96 1.48 43.73
C ILE A 288 11.12 1.73 45.22
N GLU A 289 12.17 2.44 45.62
CA GLU A 289 12.40 2.88 46.98
C GLU A 289 11.49 4.06 47.35
N GLY A 290 10.28 3.76 47.81
CA GLY A 290 9.47 4.72 48.59
C GLY A 290 8.42 5.54 47.82
N THR A 291 7.97 5.12 46.63
CA THR A 291 6.88 5.82 45.92
C THR A 291 5.86 4.89 45.24
N SER A 292 4.67 5.40 44.93
CA SER A 292 3.68 4.72 44.07
C SER A 292 4.04 4.75 42.57
N CYS A 293 5.26 5.19 42.22
CA CYS A 293 5.71 5.49 40.86
C CYS A 293 6.59 4.37 40.30
N HIS A 294 6.17 3.11 40.42
CA HIS A 294 6.89 1.94 39.91
C HIS A 294 6.23 1.38 38.65
N TYR A 295 6.91 0.53 37.87
CA TYR A 295 6.27 -0.20 36.77
C TYR A 295 5.08 -1.07 37.26
N PRO A 296 3.94 -1.15 36.52
CA PRO A 296 3.64 -0.54 35.22
C PRO A 296 2.98 0.85 35.31
N THR A 297 2.93 1.47 36.49
CA THR A 297 2.34 2.80 36.71
C THR A 297 3.02 3.87 35.83
N ILE A 298 4.33 3.74 35.64
CA ILE A 298 5.12 4.54 34.71
C ILE A 298 5.95 3.60 33.80
N SER A 299 6.01 3.92 32.51
CA SER A 299 6.80 3.17 31.53
C SER A 299 8.23 3.70 31.43
N GLU A 300 9.15 2.85 30.99
CA GLU A 300 10.53 3.20 30.64
C GLU A 300 10.60 4.29 29.56
N VAL A 301 9.66 4.30 28.60
CA VAL A 301 9.52 5.37 27.60
C VAL A 301 9.31 6.73 28.27
N GLY A 302 8.39 6.81 29.24
CA GLY A 302 8.15 8.05 29.98
C GLY A 302 9.38 8.49 30.76
N VAL A 303 10.00 7.57 31.51
CA VAL A 303 11.17 7.86 32.35
C VAL A 303 12.35 8.36 31.51
N MET A 304 12.68 7.68 30.42
CA MET A 304 13.79 8.08 29.54
C MET A 304 13.55 9.46 28.92
N ASN A 305 12.35 9.73 28.41
CA ASN A 305 12.02 11.04 27.84
C ASN A 305 12.13 12.15 28.88
N TYR A 306 11.70 11.91 30.12
CA TYR A 306 11.91 12.85 31.23
C TYR A 306 13.39 13.11 31.48
N LEU A 307 14.18 12.05 31.64
CA LEU A 307 15.62 12.15 31.92
C LEU A 307 16.36 12.86 30.80
N TYR A 308 16.05 12.54 29.54
CA TYR A 308 16.61 13.23 28.39
C TYR A 308 16.25 14.72 28.44
N TYR A 309 14.96 15.07 28.42
CA TYR A 309 14.56 16.47 28.26
C TYR A 309 14.91 17.37 29.45
N THR A 310 15.16 16.78 30.62
CA THR A 310 15.66 17.51 31.80
C THR A 310 17.19 17.55 31.92
N GLY A 311 17.91 16.99 30.93
CA GLY A 311 19.37 17.04 30.85
C GLY A 311 20.09 16.02 31.75
N ALA A 312 19.40 15.00 32.26
CA ALA A 312 19.95 14.05 33.23
C ALA A 312 21.07 13.15 32.66
N PHE A 313 21.18 13.03 31.33
CA PHE A 313 22.24 12.26 30.67
C PHE A 313 23.52 13.06 30.37
N GLY A 314 23.60 14.35 30.73
CA GLY A 314 24.76 15.21 30.49
C GLY A 314 24.40 16.53 29.79
N SER A 315 25.42 17.34 29.48
CA SER A 315 25.26 18.64 28.84
C SER A 315 24.64 18.54 27.43
N SER A 316 24.12 19.66 26.91
CA SER A 316 23.53 19.71 25.56
C SER A 316 24.55 19.46 24.43
N ILE A 317 25.84 19.39 24.74
CA ILE A 317 26.93 19.10 23.80
C ILE A 317 27.16 17.58 23.66
N SER A 318 26.84 16.79 24.69
CA SER A 318 27.08 15.34 24.69
C SER A 318 25.95 14.54 24.02
N CYS A 319 24.73 15.06 24.00
CA CYS A 319 23.54 14.33 23.54
C CYS A 319 22.89 14.98 22.30
N ALA A 320 22.46 14.16 21.34
CA ALA A 320 21.63 14.60 20.20
C ALA A 320 20.43 13.68 19.96
N THR A 321 19.33 14.25 19.46
CA THR A 321 18.26 13.47 18.85
C THR A 321 18.41 13.46 17.33
N LEU A 322 17.92 12.39 16.73
CA LEU A 322 17.81 12.22 15.29
C LEU A 322 16.32 12.17 14.96
N PRO A 323 15.80 13.09 14.13
CA PRO A 323 14.43 13.02 13.62
C PRO A 323 14.10 11.63 13.10
N TRP A 324 12.85 11.22 13.27
CA TRP A 324 12.37 9.97 12.71
C TRP A 324 12.72 9.87 11.22
N GLY A 325 13.38 8.78 10.85
CA GLY A 325 13.90 8.59 9.50
C GLY A 325 15.13 9.42 9.15
N THR A 326 15.99 9.77 10.09
CA THR A 326 17.32 10.32 9.77
C THR A 326 18.46 9.69 10.58
N GLY A 327 18.14 8.59 11.26
CA GLY A 327 19.02 7.96 12.23
C GLY A 327 19.51 6.59 11.84
N PHE A 328 20.20 5.96 12.79
CA PHE A 328 20.65 4.58 12.70
C PHE A 328 19.50 3.57 12.75
N VAL A 329 18.30 4.00 13.16
CA VAL A 329 17.10 3.17 13.25
C VAL A 329 15.90 3.89 12.61
N GLN A 330 15.07 3.12 11.92
CA GLN A 330 13.71 3.50 11.55
C GLN A 330 12.73 2.69 12.41
N ASP A 331 12.01 3.37 13.29
CA ASP A 331 11.00 2.72 14.12
C ASP A 331 9.63 2.66 13.42
N LEU A 332 9.08 1.45 13.30
CA LEU A 332 7.83 1.16 12.59
C LEU A 332 6.70 0.85 13.59
N GLU A 333 6.51 1.68 14.60
CA GLU A 333 5.53 1.49 15.68
C GLU A 333 4.06 1.36 15.24
N LYS A 334 3.72 1.80 14.03
CA LYS A 334 2.37 1.67 13.47
C LYS A 334 2.32 0.60 12.39
N PRO A 335 1.20 -0.13 12.25
CA PRO A 335 1.04 -1.08 11.17
C PRO A 335 1.29 -0.44 9.80
N CYS A 336 2.36 -0.87 9.12
CA CYS A 336 2.62 -0.42 7.76
C CYS A 336 1.53 -0.95 6.83
N ARG A 337 1.04 -0.07 5.95
CA ARG A 337 0.17 -0.43 4.83
C ARG A 337 0.88 0.00 3.55
N ASN A 338 0.72 -0.75 2.47
CA ASN A 338 1.06 -0.24 1.15
C ASN A 338 -0.21 0.09 0.36
N GLN A 339 -0.06 0.62 -0.84
CA GLN A 339 -1.15 1.00 -1.74
C GLN A 339 -2.14 -0.14 -2.13
N TYR A 340 -1.88 -1.41 -1.78
CA TYR A 340 -2.64 -2.60 -2.21
C TYR A 340 -3.54 -3.25 -1.13
N LEU A 341 -3.48 -2.86 0.15
CA LEU A 341 -4.40 -3.40 1.21
C LEU A 341 -5.59 -2.46 1.45
N GLN A 342 -6.77 -2.98 1.84
CA GLN A 342 -7.98 -2.18 2.15
C GLN A 342 -7.93 -1.47 3.53
N SER A 343 -8.74 -0.42 3.69
CA SER A 343 -8.86 0.43 4.89
C SER A 343 -9.71 -0.23 5.98
N GLY A 344 -9.21 -1.33 6.57
CA GLY A 344 -9.96 -2.08 7.57
C GLY A 344 -9.82 -1.59 9.02
N THR A 345 -8.78 -0.84 9.36
CA THR A 345 -8.57 -0.37 10.74
C THR A 345 -7.94 1.02 10.78
N SER A 346 -8.52 1.91 11.59
CA SER A 346 -8.13 3.31 11.80
C SER A 346 -6.75 3.50 12.48
N LYS A 347 -5.90 2.47 12.51
CA LYS A 347 -4.61 2.46 13.20
C LYS A 347 -3.40 2.21 12.30
N SER A 348 -3.60 1.96 11.00
CA SER A 348 -2.50 1.71 10.04
C SER A 348 -2.06 2.98 9.32
N GLN A 349 -0.78 3.07 8.95
CA GLN A 349 -0.25 4.19 8.15
C GLN A 349 0.29 3.68 6.82
N LEU A 350 -0.21 4.27 5.74
CA LEU A 350 0.28 4.01 4.40
C LEU A 350 1.74 4.47 4.29
N ASP A 351 2.60 3.67 3.68
CA ASP A 351 3.79 4.15 2.98
C ASP A 351 4.82 4.91 3.84
N ILE A 352 4.96 4.58 5.13
CA ILE A 352 5.97 5.18 6.01
C ILE A 352 7.41 4.83 5.58
N VAL A 353 7.60 3.71 4.89
CA VAL A 353 8.87 3.30 4.28
C VAL A 353 8.68 3.03 2.78
N ARG A 354 9.77 2.98 2.01
CA ARG A 354 9.75 2.61 0.58
C ARG A 354 10.61 1.35 0.40
N PHE A 355 10.10 0.35 -0.31
CA PHE A 355 10.93 -0.80 -0.68
C PHE A 355 11.55 -0.54 -2.05
N ASP A 356 12.83 -0.83 -2.15
CA ASP A 356 13.52 -0.98 -3.41
C ASP A 356 13.58 -2.47 -3.76
N PHE A 357 12.47 -2.98 -4.30
CA PHE A 357 12.32 -4.39 -4.68
C PHE A 357 13.13 -4.76 -5.93
N ILE A 358 13.66 -3.77 -6.67
CA ILE A 358 14.20 -3.97 -8.02
C ILE A 358 15.73 -3.86 -8.03
N GLU A 359 16.33 -2.95 -7.26
CA GLU A 359 17.77 -2.67 -7.35
C GLU A 359 18.58 -3.24 -6.18
N THR A 360 18.18 -2.96 -4.94
CA THR A 360 18.97 -3.34 -3.75
C THR A 360 18.34 -4.41 -2.88
N GLY A 361 17.02 -4.60 -2.97
CA GLY A 361 16.29 -5.45 -2.04
C GLY A 361 16.39 -4.92 -0.61
N PHE A 362 16.41 -3.59 -0.41
CA PHE A 362 16.37 -2.94 0.90
C PHE A 362 15.11 -2.08 1.09
N ILE A 363 14.81 -1.81 2.36
CA ILE A 363 13.82 -0.84 2.81
C ILE A 363 14.52 0.51 2.93
N ALA A 364 14.18 1.39 2.01
CA ALA A 364 14.67 2.74 1.92
C ALA A 364 13.92 3.68 2.87
N ASN A 365 14.68 4.58 3.44
CA ASN A 365 14.25 5.66 4.31
C ASN A 365 13.81 6.85 3.45
N ARG A 366 12.52 7.22 3.52
CA ARG A 366 11.95 8.29 2.68
C ARG A 366 12.48 9.68 2.99
N TYR A 367 13.09 9.87 4.15
CA TYR A 367 13.67 11.14 4.53
C TYR A 367 15.13 11.24 4.16
N GLU A 368 15.86 10.14 4.02
CA GLU A 368 17.26 10.20 3.63
C GLU A 368 17.39 9.98 2.13
N ILE A 369 17.65 11.09 1.44
CA ILE A 369 17.95 11.12 0.01
C ILE A 369 19.39 11.56 -0.10
N SER A 370 20.24 10.79 -0.79
CA SER A 370 21.62 11.18 -1.06
C SER A 370 21.68 12.36 -2.03
N VAL A 371 22.87 12.92 -2.18
CA VAL A 371 23.14 14.09 -3.05
C VAL A 371 22.72 13.83 -4.51
N ASP A 372 22.70 12.56 -4.92
CA ASP A 372 22.29 12.06 -6.23
C ASP A 372 20.78 11.78 -6.37
N GLY A 373 19.98 12.04 -5.33
CA GLY A 373 18.54 11.80 -5.36
C GLY A 373 18.11 10.38 -5.01
N ALA A 374 19.03 9.46 -4.70
CA ALA A 374 18.68 8.09 -4.31
C ALA A 374 18.22 8.01 -2.85
N TYR A 375 17.17 7.23 -2.59
CA TYR A 375 16.77 6.96 -1.21
C TYR A 375 17.77 6.04 -0.54
N GLN A 376 18.19 6.40 0.65
CA GLN A 376 19.16 5.64 1.42
C GLN A 376 18.47 4.50 2.19
N PRO A 377 19.09 3.32 2.34
CA PRO A 377 18.53 2.26 3.16
C PRO A 377 18.43 2.73 4.62
N ALA A 378 17.33 2.37 5.29
CA ALA A 378 17.25 2.51 6.75
C ALA A 378 18.25 1.53 7.39
N PRO A 379 19.29 1.99 8.13
CA PRO A 379 20.36 1.08 8.58
C PRO A 379 19.85 -0.08 9.44
N MET A 380 18.93 0.21 10.35
CA MET A 380 18.20 -0.74 11.18
C MET A 380 16.71 -0.47 11.09
N LEU A 381 15.89 -1.52 11.05
CA LEU A 381 14.45 -1.42 11.26
C LEU A 381 14.09 -1.98 12.62
N HIS A 382 13.26 -1.25 13.34
CA HIS A 382 12.70 -1.64 14.63
C HIS A 382 11.17 -1.78 14.50
N ASN A 383 10.58 -2.72 15.22
CA ASN A 383 9.14 -3.02 15.16
C ASN A 383 8.65 -3.38 13.74
N TYR A 384 9.50 -4.06 12.93
CA TYR A 384 9.15 -4.43 11.55
C TYR A 384 7.93 -5.36 11.46
N ASP A 385 7.63 -6.09 12.53
CA ASP A 385 6.52 -7.01 12.64
C ASP A 385 5.16 -6.31 12.66
N ASN A 386 5.10 -5.01 12.97
CA ASN A 386 3.90 -4.21 12.70
C ASN A 386 3.55 -4.18 11.20
N CYS A 387 4.51 -4.48 10.33
CA CYS A 387 4.39 -4.49 8.88
C CYS A 387 4.24 -5.93 8.34
N ASP A 388 3.77 -6.86 9.19
CA ASP A 388 3.76 -8.32 9.05
C ASP A 388 3.35 -8.84 7.66
N LYS A 389 2.23 -8.33 7.11
CA LYS A 389 1.68 -8.79 5.82
C LYS A 389 2.64 -8.58 4.64
N TRP A 390 3.52 -7.58 4.71
CA TRP A 390 4.42 -7.18 3.62
C TRP A 390 5.85 -7.61 3.85
N VAL A 391 6.35 -7.40 5.08
CA VAL A 391 7.73 -7.72 5.45
C VAL A 391 7.94 -9.24 5.39
N LYS A 392 6.93 -10.07 5.68
CA LYS A 392 7.03 -11.54 5.52
C LYS A 392 7.34 -11.99 4.09
N ALA A 393 6.74 -11.38 3.07
CA ALA A 393 6.99 -11.73 1.68
C ALA A 393 8.42 -11.34 1.27
N TYR A 394 8.84 -10.13 1.62
CA TYR A 394 10.21 -9.67 1.43
C TYR A 394 11.23 -10.58 2.12
N LEU A 395 11.03 -10.92 3.40
CA LEU A 395 11.92 -11.80 4.16
C LEU A 395 11.93 -13.25 3.65
N LYS A 396 10.91 -13.67 2.89
CA LYS A 396 10.87 -14.98 2.22
C LYS A 396 11.69 -14.97 0.92
N ILE A 397 11.75 -13.83 0.24
CA ILE A 397 12.54 -13.62 -0.98
C ILE A 397 14.02 -13.43 -0.64
N HIS A 398 14.31 -12.71 0.44
CA HIS A 398 15.66 -12.42 0.92
C HIS A 398 16.05 -13.31 2.10
N GLY A 399 15.92 -14.62 1.91
CA GLY A 399 16.29 -15.62 2.93
C GLY A 399 17.74 -15.48 3.39
N GLU A 400 18.63 -15.07 2.49
CA GLU A 400 20.03 -14.75 2.75
C GLU A 400 20.19 -13.66 3.80
N LEU A 401 19.50 -12.52 3.70
CA LEU A 401 19.48 -11.42 4.67
C LEU A 401 19.03 -11.86 6.08
N THR A 402 18.46 -13.06 6.19
CA THR A 402 17.91 -13.62 7.43
C THR A 402 18.62 -14.89 7.91
N GLY A 403 19.70 -15.31 7.22
CA GLY A 403 20.51 -16.48 7.59
C GLY A 403 19.90 -17.83 7.16
N GLN A 404 19.01 -17.87 6.17
CA GLN A 404 18.59 -19.10 5.51
C GLN A 404 19.44 -19.33 4.25
N ILE A 405 20.28 -20.36 4.27
CA ILE A 405 20.84 -20.91 3.02
C ILE A 405 19.72 -21.74 2.39
N MET A 406 19.09 -21.21 1.34
CA MET A 406 18.34 -22.03 0.39
C MET A 406 19.10 -22.03 -0.93
N GLU A 407 19.32 -23.23 -1.48
CA GLU A 407 19.67 -23.37 -2.89
C GLU A 407 18.60 -22.63 -3.71
N LYS A 408 19.01 -21.69 -4.57
CA LYS A 408 18.09 -20.98 -5.45
C LYS A 408 17.42 -22.02 -6.36
N PRO A 409 16.08 -22.18 -6.31
CA PRO A 409 15.41 -23.03 -7.29
C PRO A 409 15.58 -22.43 -8.69
N PRO A 410 15.60 -23.24 -9.76
CA PRO A 410 15.75 -22.76 -11.14
C PRO A 410 14.68 -21.72 -11.54
N ASP A 411 13.50 -21.77 -10.91
CA ASP A 411 12.34 -20.93 -11.26
C ASP A 411 12.11 -19.80 -10.25
N TYR A 412 13.15 -19.00 -10.03
CA TYR A 412 13.20 -17.86 -9.12
C TYR A 412 12.11 -16.80 -9.37
N LEU A 413 11.70 -16.58 -10.64
CA LEU A 413 10.63 -15.65 -11.01
C LEU A 413 9.23 -16.25 -10.75
N GLU A 414 9.06 -17.54 -11.00
CA GLU A 414 7.77 -18.24 -10.93
C GLU A 414 7.33 -18.41 -9.46
N ILE A 415 8.27 -18.70 -8.55
CA ILE A 415 7.99 -18.78 -7.10
C ILE A 415 7.69 -17.40 -6.48
N LEU A 416 8.26 -16.33 -7.04
CA LEU A 416 8.02 -14.94 -6.61
C LEU A 416 6.60 -14.49 -6.97
N GLU A 417 6.17 -14.77 -8.20
CA GLU A 417 4.79 -14.58 -8.64
C GLU A 417 3.84 -15.42 -7.78
N HIS A 418 4.11 -16.71 -7.63
CA HIS A 418 3.21 -17.63 -6.92
C HIS A 418 3.09 -17.37 -5.41
N THR A 419 4.14 -16.85 -4.76
CA THR A 419 4.15 -16.58 -3.31
C THR A 419 3.48 -15.25 -2.97
N ILE A 420 3.71 -14.20 -3.75
CA ILE A 420 3.06 -12.89 -3.56
C ILE A 420 1.56 -13.01 -3.88
N LEU A 421 1.19 -13.80 -4.90
CA LEU A 421 -0.19 -14.12 -5.24
C LEU A 421 -0.93 -14.87 -4.12
N ASN A 422 -0.24 -15.77 -3.39
CA ASN A 422 -0.88 -16.61 -2.38
C ASN A 422 -0.96 -15.99 -0.98
N SER A 423 -0.12 -15.02 -0.61
CA SER A 423 -0.15 -14.39 0.73
C SER A 423 -1.16 -13.25 0.89
N VAL A 424 -1.78 -12.80 -0.21
CA VAL A 424 -2.83 -11.75 -0.20
C VAL A 424 -4.24 -12.34 -0.07
N VAL A 425 -4.36 -13.68 -0.12
CA VAL A 425 -5.63 -14.40 0.08
C VAL A 425 -5.88 -14.59 1.57
N ASP A 426 -6.18 -13.49 2.29
CA ASP A 426 -6.81 -13.60 3.61
C ASP A 426 -8.27 -13.99 3.37
N ARG A 427 -8.55 -15.28 3.62
CA ARG A 427 -9.88 -15.88 3.57
C ARG A 427 -10.76 -15.25 4.66
N SER A 428 -11.50 -14.22 4.30
CA SER A 428 -12.74 -13.87 4.99
C SER A 428 -13.83 -13.66 3.95
N ASP A 429 -14.83 -14.53 4.03
CA ASP A 429 -16.16 -14.44 3.42
C ASP A 429 -16.38 -14.86 1.95
N ILE A 430 -15.95 -16.06 1.55
CA ILE A 430 -16.66 -16.79 0.49
C ILE A 430 -16.77 -18.28 0.84
N ALA A 431 -17.94 -18.67 1.33
CA ALA A 431 -18.37 -20.05 1.30
C ALA A 431 -18.70 -20.46 -0.16
N GLY A 432 -18.04 -21.52 -0.63
CA GLY A 432 -18.28 -22.18 -1.92
C GLY A 432 -17.04 -22.20 -2.79
N GLY A 433 -16.37 -23.36 -2.86
CA GLY A 433 -15.23 -23.58 -3.71
C GLY A 433 -15.63 -23.77 -5.17
N GLU A 434 -15.18 -22.85 -6.01
CA GLU A 434 -14.84 -23.05 -7.42
C GLU A 434 -13.57 -22.22 -7.64
N GLU A 435 -12.53 -22.80 -8.25
CA GLU A 435 -11.35 -22.05 -8.69
C GLU A 435 -11.80 -20.98 -9.68
N LEU A 436 -11.78 -19.71 -9.26
CA LEU A 436 -11.96 -18.57 -10.15
C LEU A 436 -10.79 -18.58 -11.16
N ASN A 437 -11.04 -18.99 -12.40
CA ASN A 437 -10.10 -18.77 -13.49
C ASN A 437 -10.32 -17.33 -13.99
N PRO A 438 -9.40 -16.39 -13.71
CA PRO A 438 -9.66 -15.00 -14.01
C PRO A 438 -9.69 -14.73 -15.52
N MET A 439 -10.52 -13.77 -15.91
CA MET A 439 -10.55 -13.21 -17.26
C MET A 439 -9.15 -12.76 -17.70
N LYS A 440 -8.81 -12.93 -18.99
CA LYS A 440 -7.58 -12.37 -19.57
C LYS A 440 -7.87 -11.04 -20.25
N THR A 441 -7.02 -10.04 -20.02
CA THR A 441 -7.07 -8.74 -20.72
C THR A 441 -6.81 -8.90 -22.22
N SER A 442 -7.12 -7.87 -23.01
CA SER A 442 -6.77 -7.89 -24.43
C SER A 442 -5.25 -7.96 -24.62
N TYR A 443 -4.50 -7.20 -23.82
CA TYR A 443 -3.05 -7.26 -23.78
C TYR A 443 -2.51 -8.68 -23.51
N GLN A 444 -3.05 -9.41 -22.51
CA GLN A 444 -2.62 -10.78 -22.19
C GLN A 444 -2.88 -11.80 -23.31
N ARG A 445 -3.82 -11.50 -24.21
CA ARG A 445 -4.10 -12.32 -25.40
C ARG A 445 -3.30 -11.87 -26.63
N SER A 446 -2.61 -10.72 -26.54
CA SER A 446 -1.95 -10.08 -27.67
C SER A 446 -0.49 -10.50 -27.81
N THR A 447 -0.05 -10.61 -29.05
CA THR A 447 1.38 -10.59 -29.37
C THR A 447 1.91 -9.18 -29.16
N VAL A 448 3.01 -9.05 -28.42
CA VAL A 448 3.70 -7.79 -28.15
C VAL A 448 5.08 -7.84 -28.78
N VAL A 449 5.41 -6.84 -29.58
CA VAL A 449 6.67 -6.74 -30.32
C VAL A 449 7.41 -5.49 -29.85
N GLN A 450 8.60 -5.66 -29.29
CA GLN A 450 9.46 -4.55 -28.91
C GLN A 450 10.30 -4.04 -30.09
N GLN A 451 10.68 -4.95 -31.00
CA GLN A 451 11.46 -4.65 -32.19
C GLN A 451 11.24 -5.73 -33.26
N ALA A 452 11.12 -5.31 -34.51
CA ALA A 452 11.08 -6.15 -35.71
C ALA A 452 11.58 -5.35 -36.93
N PRO A 453 11.87 -5.99 -38.08
CA PRO A 453 12.20 -5.25 -39.31
C PRO A 453 11.15 -4.22 -39.74
N TRP A 454 9.86 -4.56 -39.56
CA TRP A 454 8.71 -3.68 -39.81
C TRP A 454 8.37 -2.74 -38.64
N PHE A 455 9.02 -2.92 -37.48
CA PHE A 455 8.83 -2.09 -36.28
C PHE A 455 10.19 -1.81 -35.60
N PRO A 456 10.95 -0.82 -36.09
CA PRO A 456 12.27 -0.52 -35.55
C PRO A 456 12.18 -0.04 -34.10
N ALA A 457 13.21 -0.34 -33.30
CA ALA A 457 13.25 0.09 -31.91
C ALA A 457 13.24 1.62 -31.81
N GLU A 458 12.19 2.18 -31.20
CA GLU A 458 12.06 3.61 -30.93
C GLU A 458 12.08 3.84 -29.41
N LYS A 459 13.10 4.57 -28.94
CA LYS A 459 13.28 4.92 -27.52
C LYS A 459 13.59 6.41 -27.38
N LYS A 460 12.84 7.12 -26.54
CA LYS A 460 13.01 8.54 -26.25
C LYS A 460 13.27 8.75 -24.77
N CYS A 461 14.48 9.16 -24.43
CA CYS A 461 14.86 9.40 -23.05
C CYS A 461 14.92 10.89 -22.72
N LYS A 462 14.57 11.21 -21.48
CA LYS A 462 14.80 12.49 -20.82
C LYS A 462 15.60 12.21 -19.54
N ILE A 463 15.86 13.26 -18.76
CA ILE A 463 16.74 13.19 -17.58
C ILE A 463 16.32 12.09 -16.59
N SER A 464 15.01 11.89 -16.37
CA SER A 464 14.48 11.00 -15.33
C SER A 464 13.76 9.75 -15.85
N CYS A 465 13.63 9.59 -17.17
CA CYS A 465 12.79 8.55 -17.76
C CYS A 465 13.16 8.21 -19.20
N CYS A 466 12.63 7.09 -19.69
CA CYS A 466 12.60 6.75 -21.10
C CYS A 466 11.21 6.25 -21.49
N ALA A 467 10.69 6.75 -22.61
CA ALA A 467 9.55 6.18 -23.32
C ALA A 467 10.06 5.18 -24.37
N GLN A 468 9.61 3.94 -24.30
CA GLN A 468 9.92 2.87 -25.23
C GLN A 468 8.65 2.49 -25.99
N ALA A 469 8.70 2.58 -27.32
CA ALA A 469 7.62 2.15 -28.17
C ALA A 469 7.53 0.61 -28.18
N ILE A 470 6.32 0.09 -28.13
CA ILE A 470 5.98 -1.32 -28.35
C ILE A 470 4.80 -1.42 -29.32
N ALA A 471 4.78 -2.47 -30.12
CA ALA A 471 3.67 -2.80 -31.01
C ALA A 471 2.83 -3.91 -30.40
N ILE A 472 1.52 -3.68 -30.23
CA ILE A 472 0.57 -4.64 -29.64
C ILE A 472 -0.45 -5.03 -30.71
N ALA A 473 -0.68 -6.33 -30.90
CA ALA A 473 -1.61 -6.83 -31.91
C ALA A 473 -3.04 -6.32 -31.66
N LEU A 474 -3.71 -5.82 -32.71
CA LEU A 474 -5.11 -5.35 -32.65
C LEU A 474 -6.14 -6.48 -32.75
N GLU A 475 -5.74 -7.64 -33.24
CA GLU A 475 -6.64 -8.76 -33.52
C GLU A 475 -7.45 -9.21 -32.28
N PRO A 476 -6.86 -9.35 -31.07
CA PRO A 476 -7.64 -9.70 -29.88
C PRO A 476 -8.67 -8.66 -29.46
N ASP A 477 -8.57 -7.38 -29.86
CA ASP A 477 -9.58 -6.40 -29.49
C ASP A 477 -10.92 -6.62 -30.22
N LYS A 478 -10.90 -7.30 -31.38
CA LYS A 478 -12.08 -7.52 -32.23
C LYS A 478 -13.17 -8.33 -31.53
N ASP A 479 -12.74 -9.30 -30.72
CA ASP A 479 -13.62 -10.21 -29.99
C ASP A 479 -13.59 -9.97 -28.46
N HIS A 480 -12.89 -8.92 -28.01
CA HIS A 480 -12.86 -8.53 -26.61
C HIS A 480 -14.13 -7.77 -26.25
N LEU A 481 -15.01 -8.41 -25.49
CA LEU A 481 -16.22 -7.78 -24.97
C LEU A 481 -15.80 -6.74 -23.93
N ILE A 482 -16.27 -5.50 -24.06
CA ILE A 482 -15.84 -4.43 -23.15
C ILE A 482 -16.19 -4.76 -21.69
N THR A 483 -15.29 -4.41 -20.78
CA THR A 483 -15.40 -4.63 -19.34
C THR A 483 -15.12 -3.38 -18.52
N SER A 484 -15.46 -3.44 -17.23
CA SER A 484 -15.29 -2.31 -16.31
C SER A 484 -13.83 -1.90 -16.06
N VAL A 485 -12.84 -2.67 -16.51
CA VAL A 485 -11.40 -2.36 -16.33
C VAL A 485 -10.65 -2.11 -17.63
N ASP A 486 -11.31 -2.18 -18.80
CA ASP A 486 -10.61 -2.11 -20.09
C ASP A 486 -10.06 -0.72 -20.42
N GLY A 487 -10.43 0.31 -19.65
CA GLY A 487 -9.73 1.59 -19.73
C GLY A 487 -8.22 1.46 -19.48
N LEU A 488 -7.78 0.44 -18.73
CA LEU A 488 -6.36 0.10 -18.56
C LEU A 488 -5.72 -0.48 -19.83
N ASP A 489 -6.48 -1.20 -20.66
CA ASP A 489 -6.01 -1.67 -21.98
C ASP A 489 -5.94 -0.51 -22.99
N LEU A 490 -6.68 0.58 -22.77
CA LEU A 490 -6.65 1.77 -23.62
C LEU A 490 -5.53 2.77 -23.27
N GLY A 491 -5.08 2.80 -22.00
CA GLY A 491 -4.12 3.79 -21.52
C GLY A 491 -2.65 3.45 -21.77
N ASP A 492 -1.82 4.49 -21.93
CA ASP A 492 -0.35 4.38 -21.92
C ASP A 492 0.20 4.54 -20.48
N VAL A 493 -0.47 5.36 -19.65
CA VAL A 493 -0.14 5.51 -18.22
C VAL A 493 -1.36 5.46 -17.31
N SER A 494 -1.21 4.95 -16.08
CA SER A 494 -2.30 4.81 -15.11
C SER A 494 -2.07 5.60 -13.82
N VAL A 495 -3.14 6.17 -13.27
CA VAL A 495 -3.23 6.67 -11.89
C VAL A 495 -4.30 5.88 -11.16
N LEU A 496 -3.85 5.02 -10.24
CA LEU A 496 -4.76 4.18 -9.46
C LEU A 496 -4.85 4.67 -8.02
N GLY A 497 -6.06 4.73 -7.48
CA GLY A 497 -6.36 4.94 -6.06
C GLY A 497 -6.18 3.66 -5.24
N HIS A 498 -6.14 2.50 -5.91
CA HIS A 498 -5.92 1.18 -5.32
C HIS A 498 -4.86 0.38 -6.09
N GLY A 499 -4.34 -0.67 -5.47
CA GLY A 499 -3.44 -1.60 -6.13
C GLY A 499 -4.07 -2.33 -7.32
N ARG A 500 -3.29 -2.60 -8.39
CA ARG A 500 -3.72 -3.44 -9.52
C ARG A 500 -4.16 -4.83 -9.03
N LYS A 501 -5.21 -5.39 -9.64
CA LYS A 501 -5.61 -6.79 -9.41
C LYS A 501 -4.52 -7.69 -10.00
N GLY A 502 -3.80 -8.43 -9.16
CA GLY A 502 -2.53 -9.08 -9.52
C GLY A 502 -2.56 -10.16 -10.61
N PHE A 503 -3.74 -10.61 -11.06
CA PHE A 503 -3.86 -11.60 -12.14
C PHE A 503 -4.09 -11.00 -13.55
N LEU A 504 -4.42 -9.70 -13.63
CA LEU A 504 -4.60 -8.98 -14.90
C LEU A 504 -3.32 -8.22 -15.23
N GLN A 505 -2.91 -8.27 -16.50
CA GLN A 505 -1.72 -7.57 -16.99
C GLN A 505 -2.09 -6.62 -18.13
N TRP A 506 -1.38 -5.49 -18.19
CA TRP A 506 -1.57 -4.45 -19.21
C TRP A 506 -0.21 -3.87 -19.58
N ALA A 507 -0.10 -3.30 -20.78
CA ALA A 507 1.08 -2.55 -21.21
C ALA A 507 1.33 -1.26 -20.40
N ILE A 508 0.31 -0.77 -19.71
CA ILE A 508 0.24 0.55 -19.09
C ILE A 508 1.26 0.73 -17.95
N SER A 509 1.93 1.89 -17.93
CA SER A 509 2.93 2.26 -16.89
C SER A 509 2.31 3.12 -15.78
N ASP A 510 2.78 3.02 -14.53
CA ASP A 510 2.24 3.86 -13.45
C ASP A 510 2.74 5.31 -13.55
N LEU A 511 1.81 6.26 -13.62
CA LEU A 511 2.12 7.68 -13.67
C LEU A 511 2.72 8.16 -12.33
N ASN A 512 3.90 8.76 -12.43
CA ASN A 512 4.66 9.32 -11.32
C ASN A 512 5.50 10.51 -11.81
N TYR A 513 6.08 11.27 -10.89
CA TYR A 513 6.83 12.48 -11.22
C TYR A 513 7.99 12.25 -12.19
N ASP A 514 8.67 11.11 -12.09
CA ASP A 514 9.88 10.84 -12.85
C ASP A 514 9.57 10.61 -14.33
N ILE A 515 8.38 10.10 -14.67
CA ILE A 515 8.02 9.79 -16.07
C ILE A 515 7.28 10.91 -16.79
N ILE A 516 6.76 11.92 -16.08
CA ILE A 516 6.03 13.06 -16.69
C ILE A 516 6.83 13.72 -17.83
N PRO A 517 8.15 13.97 -17.71
CA PRO A 517 8.92 14.59 -18.79
C PRO A 517 8.98 13.77 -20.09
N CYS A 518 8.74 12.46 -20.02
CA CYS A 518 8.82 11.56 -21.17
C CYS A 518 7.47 11.30 -21.83
N LEU A 519 6.36 11.77 -21.26
CA LEU A 519 5.05 11.55 -21.85
C LEU A 519 5.02 12.06 -23.29
N GLN A 520 4.45 11.27 -24.18
CA GLN A 520 4.36 11.63 -25.59
C GLN A 520 3.08 12.45 -25.83
N LYS A 521 3.08 13.30 -26.87
CA LYS A 521 1.87 13.99 -27.30
C LYS A 521 0.75 12.97 -27.58
N GLY A 522 -0.45 13.20 -27.06
CA GLY A 522 -1.56 12.26 -27.19
C GLY A 522 -1.42 11.04 -26.28
N THR A 523 -0.68 11.15 -25.18
CA THR A 523 -0.65 10.13 -24.12
C THR A 523 -2.07 9.89 -23.61
N ILE A 524 -2.46 8.62 -23.54
CA ILE A 524 -3.73 8.21 -22.98
C ILE A 524 -3.50 7.91 -21.49
N VAL A 525 -4.14 8.70 -20.63
CA VAL A 525 -4.08 8.54 -19.18
C VAL A 525 -5.32 7.78 -18.74
N TYR A 526 -5.13 6.64 -18.09
CA TYR A 526 -6.19 5.98 -17.34
C TYR A 526 -6.17 6.46 -15.88
N ALA A 527 -7.33 6.79 -15.32
CA ALA A 527 -7.46 7.04 -13.88
C ALA A 527 -8.71 6.37 -13.32
N ASP A 528 -8.56 5.57 -12.26
CA ASP A 528 -9.73 5.02 -11.58
C ASP A 528 -10.41 6.08 -10.72
N HIS A 529 -11.72 5.94 -10.53
CA HIS A 529 -12.46 6.81 -9.61
C HIS A 529 -12.45 6.25 -8.18
N GLU A 530 -12.33 4.92 -8.01
CA GLU A 530 -12.18 4.28 -6.70
C GLU A 530 -10.86 4.71 -6.03
N GLY A 531 -10.89 5.03 -4.74
CA GLY A 531 -9.68 5.45 -4.01
C GLY A 531 -9.10 6.82 -4.40
N GLY A 532 -9.74 7.54 -5.32
CA GLY A 532 -9.39 8.92 -5.69
C GLY A 532 -8.32 9.07 -6.77
N GLY A 533 -8.10 8.08 -7.64
CA GLY A 533 -7.11 8.15 -8.72
C GLY A 533 -7.31 9.33 -9.67
N ALA A 534 -8.53 9.53 -10.17
CA ALA A 534 -8.89 10.66 -11.03
C ALA A 534 -8.70 12.02 -10.31
N LYS A 535 -9.07 12.13 -9.03
CA LYS A 535 -8.81 13.32 -8.22
C LYS A 535 -7.30 13.57 -8.08
N ARG A 536 -6.53 12.53 -7.77
CA ARG A 536 -5.06 12.58 -7.66
C ARG A 536 -4.42 13.00 -8.97
N PHE A 537 -4.93 12.52 -10.10
CA PHE A 537 -4.45 12.92 -11.42
C PHE A 537 -4.56 14.43 -11.61
N PHE A 538 -5.76 15.00 -11.42
CA PHE A 538 -5.98 16.43 -11.60
C PHE A 538 -5.26 17.31 -10.57
N ASP A 539 -5.19 16.88 -9.31
CA ASP A 539 -4.56 17.67 -8.25
C ASP A 539 -3.02 17.66 -8.30
N ILE A 540 -2.43 16.52 -8.70
CA ILE A 540 -0.99 16.27 -8.53
C ILE A 540 -0.25 16.20 -9.86
N TYR A 541 -0.73 15.41 -10.80
CA TYR A 541 0.04 15.09 -12.01
C TYR A 541 -0.26 16.06 -13.15
N ARG A 542 -1.54 16.31 -13.41
CA ARG A 542 -1.99 17.20 -14.49
C ARG A 542 -1.32 18.59 -14.45
N PRO A 543 -1.16 19.29 -13.32
CA PRO A 543 -0.53 20.62 -13.30
C PRO A 543 0.94 20.64 -13.76
N ARG A 544 1.59 19.48 -13.85
CA ARG A 544 3.00 19.32 -14.25
C ARG A 544 3.14 18.78 -15.68
N MET A 545 2.05 18.35 -16.30
CA MET A 545 2.04 17.90 -17.69
C MET A 545 2.03 19.10 -18.63
N THR A 546 2.86 19.03 -19.66
CA THR A 546 2.96 20.03 -20.73
C THR A 546 2.40 19.53 -22.06
N GLU A 547 2.25 18.22 -22.22
CA GLU A 547 1.78 17.59 -23.45
C GLU A 547 0.25 17.39 -23.42
N PRO A 548 -0.44 17.56 -24.56
CA PRO A 548 -1.84 17.19 -24.71
C PRO A 548 -2.08 15.70 -24.40
N TYR A 549 -3.19 15.40 -23.74
CA TYR A 549 -3.51 14.06 -23.27
C TYR A 549 -5.01 13.75 -23.43
N LEU A 550 -5.33 12.46 -23.51
CA LEU A 550 -6.70 11.95 -23.46
C LEU A 550 -6.90 11.24 -22.13
N LEU A 551 -8.02 11.49 -21.45
CA LEU A 551 -8.34 10.86 -20.18
C LEU A 551 -9.34 9.73 -20.38
N VAL A 552 -9.09 8.59 -19.75
CA VAL A 552 -10.03 7.47 -19.63
C VAL A 552 -10.26 7.22 -18.14
N THR A 553 -11.51 7.26 -17.70
CA THR A 553 -11.89 6.94 -16.33
C THR A 553 -12.80 5.72 -16.27
N GLY A 554 -12.65 4.92 -15.23
CA GLY A 554 -13.37 3.66 -15.09
C GLY A 554 -13.03 2.89 -13.83
N GLY A 555 -13.31 1.58 -13.83
CA GLY A 555 -12.93 0.67 -12.74
C GLY A 555 -13.73 0.83 -11.45
N SER A 556 -14.82 1.62 -11.44
CA SER A 556 -15.62 1.85 -10.24
C SER A 556 -17.07 2.18 -10.56
N ASP A 557 -17.89 2.30 -9.52
CA ASP A 557 -19.28 2.76 -9.59
C ASP A 557 -19.43 4.30 -9.53
N GLY A 558 -18.32 5.03 -9.66
CA GLY A 558 -18.28 6.49 -9.68
C GLY A 558 -19.07 7.11 -10.82
N ILE A 559 -19.62 8.31 -10.59
CA ILE A 559 -20.31 9.11 -11.61
C ILE A 559 -19.29 9.99 -12.34
N GLU A 560 -19.39 10.08 -13.66
CA GLU A 560 -18.44 10.82 -14.49
C GLU A 560 -19.14 11.83 -15.43
N PRO A 561 -18.54 13.00 -15.73
CA PRO A 561 -17.32 13.58 -15.15
C PRO A 561 -17.36 13.78 -13.62
N LEU A 562 -16.18 13.89 -12.99
CA LEU A 562 -15.98 13.92 -11.52
C LEU A 562 -17.02 14.77 -10.73
N LYS A 563 -17.53 14.19 -9.63
CA LYS A 563 -18.31 14.87 -8.56
C LYS A 563 -17.41 15.14 -7.33
N PRO A 564 -17.66 16.21 -6.53
CA PRO A 564 -18.92 16.97 -6.40
C PRO A 564 -19.21 17.98 -7.53
N LYS A 565 -20.48 18.40 -7.64
CA LYS A 565 -21.05 19.18 -8.76
C LYS A 565 -20.15 20.35 -9.20
N GLY A 566 -19.79 20.38 -10.48
CA GLY A 566 -19.13 21.51 -11.15
C GLY A 566 -17.70 21.23 -11.62
N GLN A 567 -16.92 20.44 -10.88
CA GLN A 567 -15.49 20.23 -11.18
C GLN A 567 -15.26 19.59 -12.55
N GLY A 568 -15.99 18.53 -12.89
CA GLY A 568 -15.84 17.87 -14.18
C GLY A 568 -16.15 18.80 -15.37
N ARG A 569 -17.23 19.56 -15.31
CA ARG A 569 -17.59 20.55 -16.34
C ARG A 569 -16.56 21.67 -16.45
N GLU A 570 -16.09 22.20 -15.32
CA GLU A 570 -15.06 23.24 -15.29
C GLU A 570 -13.77 22.75 -15.93
N ILE A 571 -13.30 21.54 -15.60
CA ILE A 571 -12.13 20.92 -16.23
C ILE A 571 -12.34 20.78 -17.74
N LEU A 572 -13.48 20.25 -18.17
CA LEU A 572 -13.80 20.08 -19.59
C LEU A 572 -13.78 21.41 -20.37
N GLN A 573 -14.12 22.52 -19.72
CA GLN A 573 -14.15 23.86 -20.30
C GLN A 573 -12.80 24.57 -20.28
N THR A 574 -11.99 24.36 -19.24
CA THR A 574 -10.80 25.19 -18.95
C THR A 574 -9.47 24.48 -19.22
N ASP A 575 -9.48 23.15 -19.35
CA ASP A 575 -8.26 22.40 -19.61
C ASP A 575 -7.95 22.34 -21.11
N ASP A 576 -7.00 23.16 -21.54
CA ASP A 576 -6.55 23.24 -22.93
C ASP A 576 -5.71 22.03 -23.38
N LEU A 577 -5.12 21.27 -22.45
CA LEU A 577 -4.35 20.06 -22.77
C LEU A 577 -5.23 18.81 -22.86
N LEU A 578 -6.44 18.85 -22.29
CA LEU A 578 -7.40 17.76 -22.38
C LEU A 578 -7.97 17.69 -23.80
N ILE A 579 -7.58 16.64 -24.53
CA ILE A 579 -8.07 16.31 -25.87
C ILE A 579 -9.52 15.82 -25.80
N GLY A 580 -9.76 14.85 -24.91
CA GLY A 580 -11.05 14.21 -24.69
C GLY A 580 -11.04 13.42 -23.40
N TRP A 581 -12.23 13.13 -22.87
CA TRP A 581 -12.45 12.40 -21.64
C TRP A 581 -13.49 11.30 -21.87
N TYR A 582 -13.05 10.06 -21.78
CA TYR A 582 -13.86 8.87 -21.87
C TYR A 582 -14.22 8.37 -20.49
N GLY A 583 -15.51 8.13 -20.24
CA GLY A 583 -15.95 7.76 -18.92
C GLY A 583 -17.23 6.93 -18.87
N ILE A 584 -17.37 6.14 -17.81
CA ILE A 584 -18.55 5.31 -17.50
C ILE A 584 -19.48 6.05 -16.55
N ASN A 585 -20.72 5.58 -16.39
CA ASN A 585 -21.74 6.19 -15.52
C ASN A 585 -21.92 7.71 -15.74
N PRO A 586 -22.24 8.14 -16.97
CA PRO A 586 -22.34 9.55 -17.32
C PRO A 586 -23.33 10.36 -16.48
N CYS A 587 -23.09 11.66 -16.35
CA CYS A 587 -23.97 12.59 -15.67
C CYS A 587 -23.97 13.95 -16.36
N TYR A 588 -25.11 14.35 -16.93
CA TYR A 588 -25.21 15.65 -17.61
C TYR A 588 -25.06 16.84 -16.66
N GLU A 589 -25.59 16.74 -15.44
CA GLU A 589 -25.35 17.77 -14.40
C GLU A 589 -23.87 17.95 -14.07
N CYS A 590 -23.05 16.94 -14.36
CA CYS A 590 -21.61 16.92 -14.09
C CYS A 590 -20.77 17.37 -15.29
N GLY A 591 -21.38 17.53 -16.47
CA GLY A 591 -20.71 17.95 -17.72
C GLY A 591 -20.63 16.86 -18.80
N ALA A 592 -21.33 15.74 -18.67
CA ALA A 592 -21.29 14.66 -19.67
C ALA A 592 -21.89 15.03 -21.05
N ASP A 593 -22.57 16.18 -21.14
CA ASP A 593 -23.09 16.81 -22.35
C ASP A 593 -22.03 17.64 -23.10
N HIS A 594 -20.84 17.80 -22.53
CA HIS A 594 -19.76 18.56 -23.14
C HIS A 594 -19.15 17.81 -24.35
N PRO A 595 -18.79 18.49 -25.45
CA PRO A 595 -18.24 17.84 -26.65
C PRO A 595 -16.96 17.02 -26.42
N LYS A 596 -16.14 17.40 -25.43
CA LYS A 596 -14.93 16.66 -25.03
C LYS A 596 -15.21 15.42 -24.19
N PHE A 597 -16.44 15.18 -23.74
CA PHE A 597 -16.78 14.00 -22.94
C PHE A 597 -17.42 12.91 -23.80
N HIS A 598 -16.98 11.68 -23.63
CA HIS A 598 -17.41 10.52 -24.42
C HIS A 598 -17.87 9.41 -23.48
N MET A 599 -19.15 9.03 -23.60
CA MET A 599 -19.76 8.02 -22.74
C MET A 599 -19.33 6.62 -23.16
N MET A 600 -18.52 5.98 -22.32
CA MET A 600 -18.16 4.58 -22.44
C MET A 600 -19.17 3.68 -21.74
N HIS A 601 -19.32 2.48 -22.27
CA HIS A 601 -20.08 1.42 -21.63
C HIS A 601 -19.35 0.88 -20.41
N LEU A 602 -20.09 0.60 -19.32
CA LEU A 602 -19.54 -0.16 -18.18
C LEU A 602 -19.08 -1.57 -18.60
N GLY A 603 -19.76 -2.18 -19.58
CA GLY A 603 -19.42 -3.48 -20.10
C GLY A 603 -19.76 -4.64 -19.16
N LEU A 604 -18.99 -5.73 -19.23
CA LEU A 604 -19.05 -6.88 -18.33
C LEU A 604 -18.21 -6.67 -17.07
N SER A 605 -18.47 -7.46 -16.04
CA SER A 605 -17.65 -7.42 -14.83
C SER A 605 -16.32 -8.11 -15.06
N ALA A 606 -15.22 -7.43 -14.75
CA ALA A 606 -13.87 -8.02 -14.76
C ALA A 606 -13.59 -8.96 -13.57
N LEU A 607 -14.54 -9.08 -12.62
CA LEU A 607 -14.40 -9.94 -11.42
C LEU A 607 -14.90 -11.37 -11.64
N TYR A 608 -15.65 -11.62 -12.71
CA TYR A 608 -16.24 -12.92 -12.99
C TYR A 608 -15.93 -13.31 -14.43
N ASP A 609 -15.91 -14.62 -14.70
CA ASP A 609 -15.53 -15.18 -16.00
C ASP A 609 -16.65 -15.07 -17.06
N HIS A 610 -17.35 -13.93 -17.11
CA HIS A 610 -18.45 -13.68 -18.04
C HIS A 610 -17.98 -13.75 -19.49
N GLN A 611 -16.79 -13.19 -19.76
CA GLN A 611 -16.25 -13.10 -21.11
C GLN A 611 -16.02 -14.47 -21.73
N LYS A 612 -15.48 -15.45 -21.00
CA LYS A 612 -15.29 -16.81 -21.53
C LYS A 612 -16.60 -17.44 -21.99
N PHE A 613 -17.65 -17.34 -21.18
CA PHE A 613 -18.92 -17.98 -21.49
C PHE A 613 -19.70 -17.26 -22.59
N LEU A 614 -19.66 -15.92 -22.63
CA LEU A 614 -20.37 -15.13 -23.62
C LEU A 614 -19.61 -15.07 -24.96
N ALA A 615 -18.29 -14.91 -24.94
CA ALA A 615 -17.47 -14.93 -26.16
C ALA A 615 -17.55 -16.30 -26.85
N ALA A 616 -17.58 -17.41 -26.11
CA ALA A 616 -17.78 -18.74 -26.69
C ALA A 616 -19.11 -18.83 -27.47
N ARG A 617 -20.21 -18.33 -26.90
CA ARG A 617 -21.53 -18.28 -27.56
C ARG A 617 -21.53 -17.36 -28.78
N LEU A 618 -20.85 -16.22 -28.70
CA LEU A 618 -20.76 -15.27 -29.81
C LEU A 618 -19.88 -15.79 -30.94
N ASN A 619 -18.86 -16.58 -30.63
CA ASN A 619 -17.99 -17.19 -31.63
C ASN A 619 -18.77 -18.09 -32.60
N GLU A 620 -19.76 -18.85 -32.11
CA GLU A 620 -20.67 -19.64 -32.96
C GLU A 620 -21.47 -18.78 -33.96
N ARG A 621 -21.67 -17.49 -33.63
CA ARG A 621 -22.39 -16.50 -34.45
C ARG A 621 -21.45 -15.57 -35.22
N GLY A 622 -20.14 -15.80 -35.17
CA GLY A 622 -19.12 -14.93 -35.74
C GLY A 622 -19.13 -13.51 -35.17
N PHE A 623 -19.50 -13.36 -33.89
CA PHE A 623 -19.65 -12.07 -33.17
C PHE A 623 -20.63 -11.07 -33.83
N GLY A 624 -21.47 -11.53 -34.77
CA GLY A 624 -22.39 -10.67 -35.49
C GLY A 624 -23.58 -10.22 -34.65
N ASN A 625 -24.02 -8.97 -34.86
CA ASN A 625 -25.16 -8.36 -34.19
C ASN A 625 -26.41 -9.28 -34.21
N PRO A 626 -26.96 -9.71 -33.06
CA PRO A 626 -28.16 -10.53 -33.00
C PRO A 626 -29.45 -9.77 -33.33
N PHE A 627 -29.39 -8.44 -33.45
CA PHE A 627 -30.52 -7.55 -33.71
C PHE A 627 -30.55 -6.97 -35.14
N SER A 628 -29.68 -7.43 -36.04
CA SER A 628 -29.70 -7.06 -37.47
C SER A 628 -31.06 -7.33 -38.13
N ASP A 629 -31.38 -6.65 -39.25
CA ASP A 629 -32.70 -6.70 -39.90
C ASP A 629 -33.25 -8.12 -40.17
N VAL A 630 -32.40 -9.05 -40.61
CA VAL A 630 -32.82 -10.45 -40.84
C VAL A 630 -33.22 -11.14 -39.53
N LYS A 631 -32.55 -10.80 -38.43
CA LYS A 631 -32.75 -11.40 -37.11
C LYS A 631 -33.86 -10.73 -36.28
N LYS A 632 -34.26 -9.49 -36.62
CA LYS A 632 -35.42 -8.81 -36.00
C LYS A 632 -36.72 -9.63 -36.06
N ARG A 633 -36.83 -10.55 -37.02
CA ARG A 633 -37.95 -11.50 -37.16
C ARG A 633 -38.27 -12.25 -35.86
N ARG A 634 -37.27 -12.51 -35.02
CA ARG A 634 -37.44 -13.11 -33.69
C ARG A 634 -38.44 -12.35 -32.82
N TRP A 635 -38.48 -11.02 -32.94
CA TRP A 635 -39.43 -10.16 -32.21
C TRP A 635 -40.64 -9.82 -33.07
N THR A 636 -40.45 -9.41 -34.33
CA THR A 636 -41.53 -8.90 -35.18
C THR A 636 -42.51 -9.98 -35.64
N GLN A 637 -42.10 -11.25 -35.65
CA GLN A 637 -42.94 -12.39 -36.00
C GLN A 637 -43.22 -13.30 -34.79
N SER A 638 -42.97 -12.82 -33.57
CA SER A 638 -43.20 -13.60 -32.35
C SER A 638 -44.70 -13.79 -32.11
N THR A 639 -45.17 -15.02 -32.28
CA THR A 639 -46.55 -15.41 -31.92
C THR A 639 -46.78 -15.25 -30.43
N GLU A 640 -45.78 -15.56 -29.60
CA GLU A 640 -45.85 -15.40 -28.15
C GLU A 640 -46.05 -13.94 -27.73
N LEU A 641 -45.35 -12.99 -28.35
CA LEU A 641 -45.54 -11.55 -28.08
C LEU A 641 -46.91 -11.05 -28.58
N ALA A 642 -47.36 -11.56 -29.73
CA ALA A 642 -48.66 -11.19 -30.31
C ALA A 642 -49.83 -11.60 -29.40
N VAL A 643 -49.78 -12.77 -28.77
CA VAL A 643 -50.87 -13.30 -27.92
C VAL A 643 -50.72 -13.01 -26.43
N ALA A 644 -49.60 -12.39 -26.01
CA ALA A 644 -49.37 -12.06 -24.60
C ALA A 644 -50.35 -10.98 -24.11
N THR A 645 -51.16 -11.32 -23.11
CA THR A 645 -52.15 -10.41 -22.50
C THR A 645 -51.71 -9.88 -21.12
N GLY A 646 -50.96 -10.67 -20.34
CA GLY A 646 -50.59 -10.26 -18.97
C GLY A 646 -49.64 -11.18 -18.20
N ALA A 647 -49.08 -12.22 -18.82
CA ALA A 647 -48.14 -13.13 -18.18
C ALA A 647 -46.80 -13.07 -18.93
N THR A 648 -45.80 -12.36 -18.38
CA THR A 648 -44.53 -12.12 -19.07
C THR A 648 -43.61 -13.34 -19.09
N ARG A 649 -44.02 -14.46 -19.71
CA ARG A 649 -43.06 -15.54 -20.06
C ARG A 649 -41.92 -15.04 -20.96
N LEU A 650 -42.06 -13.84 -21.53
CA LEU A 650 -41.12 -13.19 -22.45
C LEU A 650 -40.08 -12.28 -21.79
N VAL A 651 -40.19 -12.03 -20.49
CA VAL A 651 -39.24 -11.19 -19.74
C VAL A 651 -38.39 -12.02 -18.79
N PHE A 652 -37.08 -12.02 -19.02
CA PHE A 652 -36.09 -12.60 -18.13
C PHE A 652 -35.84 -11.68 -16.92
N VAL A 653 -35.86 -12.24 -15.71
CA VAL A 653 -35.62 -11.48 -14.47
C VAL A 653 -34.63 -12.23 -13.59
N LYS A 654 -33.38 -11.75 -13.53
CA LYS A 654 -32.37 -12.27 -12.61
C LYS A 654 -31.37 -11.19 -12.19
N PHE A 655 -31.53 -10.67 -10.97
CA PHE A 655 -30.59 -9.75 -10.34
C PHE A 655 -30.72 -9.82 -8.81
N GLY A 656 -29.66 -9.44 -8.09
CA GLY A 656 -29.66 -9.43 -6.63
C GLY A 656 -30.45 -8.26 -6.05
N ILE A 657 -31.20 -8.54 -4.97
CA ILE A 657 -31.88 -7.56 -4.13
C ILE A 657 -31.28 -7.68 -2.72
N ASN A 658 -30.56 -6.67 -2.27
CA ASN A 658 -29.95 -6.61 -0.94
C ASN A 658 -30.21 -5.24 -0.28
N ALA A 659 -29.65 -5.01 0.91
CA ALA A 659 -29.84 -3.76 1.66
C ALA A 659 -29.47 -2.50 0.86
N HIS A 660 -28.48 -2.58 -0.05
CA HIS A 660 -28.00 -1.46 -0.86
C HIS A 660 -28.69 -1.35 -2.23
N SER A 661 -29.55 -2.31 -2.60
CA SER A 661 -30.21 -2.35 -3.90
C SER A 661 -31.73 -2.49 -3.80
N GLN A 662 -32.33 -1.92 -2.74
CA GLN A 662 -33.78 -2.02 -2.48
C GLN A 662 -34.63 -1.42 -3.62
N HIS A 663 -34.09 -0.48 -4.40
CA HIS A 663 -34.76 0.07 -5.59
C HIS A 663 -35.09 -1.00 -6.64
N ARG A 664 -34.37 -2.13 -6.65
CA ARG A 664 -34.62 -3.27 -7.56
C ARG A 664 -35.81 -4.13 -7.15
N ARG A 665 -36.35 -3.94 -5.95
CA ARG A 665 -37.53 -4.67 -5.48
C ARG A 665 -38.76 -4.36 -6.32
N LYS A 666 -38.98 -3.07 -6.63
CA LYS A 666 -40.12 -2.63 -7.43
C LYS A 666 -40.17 -3.26 -8.84
N PRO A 667 -39.11 -3.21 -9.67
CA PRO A 667 -39.10 -3.90 -10.96
C PRO A 667 -39.25 -5.43 -10.84
N PHE A 668 -38.69 -6.04 -9.80
CA PHE A 668 -38.88 -7.46 -9.55
C PHE A 668 -40.35 -7.78 -9.26
N GLU A 669 -40.98 -7.03 -8.37
CA GLU A 669 -42.39 -7.21 -8.02
C GLU A 669 -43.31 -6.98 -9.22
N MET A 670 -43.06 -5.93 -10.01
CA MET A 670 -43.75 -5.64 -11.26
C MET A 670 -43.74 -6.83 -12.23
N ALA A 671 -42.60 -7.49 -12.43
CA ALA A 671 -42.49 -8.57 -13.41
C ALA A 671 -42.76 -9.97 -12.86
N CYS A 672 -42.59 -10.20 -11.55
CA CYS A 672 -42.61 -11.54 -10.95
C CYS A 672 -43.74 -11.80 -9.95
N LYS A 673 -44.29 -10.78 -9.25
CA LYS A 673 -45.42 -11.02 -8.32
C LYS A 673 -46.73 -11.15 -9.09
N ASN A 674 -47.62 -12.03 -8.59
CA ASN A 674 -48.94 -12.27 -9.16
C ASN A 674 -48.92 -12.61 -10.67
N ARG A 675 -47.83 -13.26 -11.14
CA ARG A 675 -47.76 -13.81 -12.49
C ARG A 675 -48.86 -14.87 -12.66
N THR A 676 -49.64 -14.73 -13.72
CA THR A 676 -50.67 -15.71 -14.11
C THR A 676 -50.11 -16.84 -15.00
N GLY A 677 -48.81 -16.81 -15.34
CA GLY A 677 -48.14 -17.85 -16.13
C GLY A 677 -46.71 -18.17 -15.66
N THR A 678 -46.31 -19.44 -15.80
CA THR A 678 -45.01 -19.97 -15.35
C THR A 678 -43.86 -19.42 -16.22
N PRO A 679 -42.72 -18.98 -15.65
CA PRO A 679 -41.53 -18.62 -16.44
C PRO A 679 -41.08 -19.75 -17.40
N MET A 680 -40.24 -19.44 -18.38
CA MET A 680 -39.73 -20.43 -19.35
C MET A 680 -38.67 -21.38 -18.75
N ASP A 681 -38.24 -21.11 -17.52
CA ASP A 681 -37.21 -21.84 -16.78
C ASP A 681 -37.38 -21.59 -15.26
N GLU A 682 -36.61 -22.29 -14.44
CA GLU A 682 -36.66 -22.18 -12.97
C GLU A 682 -35.78 -21.06 -12.38
N ILE A 683 -34.96 -20.39 -13.19
CA ILE A 683 -33.99 -19.36 -12.77
C ILE A 683 -34.63 -17.97 -12.80
N SER A 684 -35.36 -17.63 -13.85
CA SER A 684 -36.07 -16.35 -13.97
C SER A 684 -37.08 -16.18 -12.84
N CYS A 685 -37.14 -14.98 -12.24
CA CYS A 685 -37.98 -14.66 -11.08
C CYS A 685 -37.69 -15.50 -9.81
N SER A 686 -36.58 -16.24 -9.75
CA SER A 686 -36.17 -16.93 -8.52
C SER A 686 -35.65 -15.95 -7.47
N MET A 687 -36.22 -15.99 -6.26
CA MET A 687 -35.69 -15.33 -5.06
C MET A 687 -34.92 -16.35 -4.21
N GLY A 688 -33.70 -16.04 -3.75
CA GLY A 688 -33.06 -16.80 -2.68
C GLY A 688 -31.60 -17.25 -2.90
N LEU A 689 -31.09 -17.93 -1.87
CA LEU A 689 -29.69 -18.36 -1.66
C LEU A 689 -29.15 -19.41 -2.66
N LYS A 690 -30.01 -19.97 -3.53
CA LYS A 690 -29.60 -20.93 -4.58
C LYS A 690 -28.73 -20.19 -5.60
N LYS A 691 -27.42 -20.43 -5.52
CA LYS A 691 -26.45 -19.94 -6.50
C LYS A 691 -26.61 -20.79 -7.77
N PHE A 692 -26.89 -20.13 -8.89
CA PHE A 692 -26.85 -20.74 -10.22
C PHE A 692 -25.51 -20.38 -10.86
N HIS A 693 -24.95 -21.29 -11.64
CA HIS A 693 -23.75 -21.02 -12.42
C HIS A 693 -24.08 -20.06 -13.57
N ASN A 694 -23.12 -19.23 -13.99
CA ASN A 694 -23.36 -18.21 -15.03
C ASN A 694 -23.85 -18.82 -16.35
N THR A 695 -23.37 -20.01 -16.71
CA THR A 695 -23.85 -20.73 -17.90
C THR A 695 -25.34 -21.04 -17.82
N GLU A 696 -25.83 -21.53 -16.68
CA GLU A 696 -27.26 -21.83 -16.50
C GLU A 696 -28.11 -20.57 -16.62
N ILE A 697 -27.64 -19.46 -16.04
CA ILE A 697 -28.28 -18.14 -16.15
C ILE A 697 -28.36 -17.70 -17.61
N TYR A 698 -27.29 -17.89 -18.38
CA TYR A 698 -27.25 -17.52 -19.80
C TYR A 698 -28.14 -18.41 -20.65
N ASP A 699 -28.12 -19.73 -20.43
CA ASP A 699 -28.98 -20.69 -21.13
C ASP A 699 -30.47 -20.43 -20.85
N ALA A 700 -30.80 -19.97 -19.65
CA ALA A 700 -32.14 -19.50 -19.32
C ALA A 700 -32.47 -18.19 -20.05
N ALA A 701 -31.61 -17.18 -19.95
CA ALA A 701 -31.85 -15.85 -20.50
C ALA A 701 -32.03 -15.87 -22.04
N GLU A 702 -31.28 -16.69 -22.78
CA GLU A 702 -31.39 -16.79 -24.24
C GLU A 702 -32.76 -17.22 -24.75
N LYS A 703 -33.63 -17.78 -23.90
CA LYS A 703 -35.00 -18.17 -24.25
C LYS A 703 -35.95 -16.98 -24.35
N TYR A 704 -35.61 -15.85 -23.74
CA TYR A 704 -36.48 -14.69 -23.62
C TYR A 704 -36.29 -13.69 -24.76
N LEU A 705 -37.27 -12.81 -24.96
CA LEU A 705 -37.18 -11.70 -25.93
C LEU A 705 -36.68 -10.41 -25.28
N PHE A 706 -37.03 -10.22 -24.02
CA PHE A 706 -36.69 -9.06 -23.22
C PHE A 706 -36.12 -9.48 -21.86
N GLY A 707 -35.34 -8.61 -21.22
CA GLY A 707 -34.80 -8.86 -19.90
C GLY A 707 -34.73 -7.60 -19.05
N LEU A 708 -35.11 -7.68 -17.78
CA LEU A 708 -35.01 -6.53 -16.87
C LEU A 708 -33.55 -6.27 -16.50
N SER A 709 -33.10 -5.03 -16.70
CA SER A 709 -31.81 -4.52 -16.24
C SER A 709 -32.01 -3.22 -15.46
N PRO A 710 -32.51 -3.30 -14.21
CA PRO A 710 -32.67 -2.11 -13.38
C PRO A 710 -31.30 -1.51 -13.05
N PRO A 711 -31.23 -0.19 -12.77
CA PRO A 711 -29.96 0.49 -12.51
C PRO A 711 -29.06 -0.21 -11.49
N GLY A 712 -27.76 -0.15 -11.79
CA GLY A 712 -26.65 -0.56 -10.92
C GLY A 712 -26.48 0.37 -9.72
N ASN A 713 -25.22 0.54 -9.33
CA ASN A 713 -24.80 1.72 -8.58
C ASN A 713 -24.67 2.95 -9.51
N GLY A 714 -24.45 2.72 -10.82
CA GLY A 714 -24.48 3.70 -11.89
C GLY A 714 -25.73 3.66 -12.78
N LEU A 715 -25.63 4.25 -13.97
CA LEU A 715 -26.73 4.34 -14.96
C LEU A 715 -27.09 2.98 -15.55
N ASP A 716 -26.06 2.21 -15.91
CA ASP A 716 -26.17 0.89 -16.50
C ASP A 716 -25.75 -0.20 -15.47
N CYS A 717 -25.81 -1.45 -15.91
CA CYS A 717 -25.54 -2.63 -15.09
C CYS A 717 -24.89 -3.67 -15.99
N TYR A 718 -24.01 -4.52 -15.42
CA TYR A 718 -23.46 -5.69 -16.12
C TYR A 718 -24.54 -6.52 -16.83
N ARG A 719 -25.73 -6.66 -16.21
CA ARG A 719 -26.87 -7.38 -16.79
C ARG A 719 -27.34 -6.80 -18.13
N THR A 720 -27.23 -5.49 -18.35
CA THR A 720 -27.58 -4.85 -19.63
C THR A 720 -26.75 -5.44 -20.76
N TYR A 721 -25.44 -5.55 -20.54
CA TYR A 721 -24.49 -6.04 -21.53
C TYR A 721 -24.58 -7.56 -21.73
N GLU A 722 -24.78 -8.32 -20.66
CA GLU A 722 -25.08 -9.75 -20.76
C GLU A 722 -26.30 -10.01 -21.66
N LEU A 723 -27.39 -9.25 -21.47
CA LEU A 723 -28.61 -9.40 -22.27
C LEU A 723 -28.36 -9.10 -23.76
N TYR A 724 -27.60 -8.04 -24.08
CA TYR A 724 -27.21 -7.76 -25.46
C TYR A 724 -26.48 -8.93 -26.12
N PHE A 725 -25.47 -9.50 -25.45
CA PHE A 725 -24.69 -10.62 -25.98
C PHE A 725 -25.51 -11.90 -26.16
N LEU A 726 -26.58 -12.08 -25.36
CA LEU A 726 -27.52 -13.18 -25.48
C LEU A 726 -28.64 -12.93 -26.50
N GLY A 727 -28.66 -11.76 -27.16
CA GLY A 727 -29.69 -11.38 -28.11
C GLY A 727 -31.05 -11.16 -27.44
N VAL A 728 -31.04 -10.55 -26.26
CA VAL A 728 -32.22 -10.20 -25.47
C VAL A 728 -32.28 -8.68 -25.31
N ILE A 729 -33.45 -8.06 -25.53
CA ILE A 729 -33.59 -6.60 -25.45
C ILE A 729 -33.64 -6.17 -23.97
N PRO A 730 -32.69 -5.35 -23.49
CA PRO A 730 -32.73 -4.87 -22.11
C PRO A 730 -33.89 -3.90 -21.88
N ILE A 731 -34.56 -4.06 -20.75
CA ILE A 731 -35.56 -3.12 -20.23
C ILE A 731 -34.92 -2.34 -19.08
N VAL A 732 -34.77 -1.03 -19.26
CA VAL A 732 -34.08 -0.13 -18.32
C VAL A 732 -35.00 1.02 -17.89
N LEU A 733 -34.60 1.73 -16.83
CA LEU A 733 -35.25 2.99 -16.45
C LEU A 733 -34.77 4.11 -17.38
N TYR A 734 -35.70 4.89 -17.91
CA TYR A 734 -35.42 6.05 -18.76
C TYR A 734 -34.60 7.09 -18.01
N ARG A 735 -33.56 7.58 -18.68
CA ARG A 735 -32.73 8.72 -18.29
C ARG A 735 -32.21 9.39 -19.55
N LYS A 736 -32.02 10.71 -19.52
CA LYS A 736 -31.61 11.47 -20.71
C LYS A 736 -30.24 11.02 -21.24
N GLU A 737 -29.34 10.60 -20.36
CA GLU A 737 -28.01 10.07 -20.74
C GLU A 737 -28.08 8.77 -21.56
N ASN A 738 -29.17 8.00 -21.44
CA ASN A 738 -29.34 6.73 -22.16
C ASN A 738 -29.41 6.91 -23.68
N GLU A 739 -29.84 8.07 -24.17
CA GLU A 739 -29.93 8.37 -25.61
C GLU A 739 -28.56 8.27 -26.29
N GLU A 740 -27.50 8.76 -25.63
CA GLU A 740 -26.13 8.67 -26.11
C GLU A 740 -25.50 7.32 -25.72
N LEU A 741 -25.67 6.93 -24.45
CA LEU A 741 -25.07 5.70 -23.92
C LEU A 741 -25.50 4.48 -24.73
N PHE A 742 -26.78 4.35 -25.08
CA PHE A 742 -27.31 3.23 -25.88
C PHE A 742 -27.58 3.58 -27.34
N ARG A 743 -27.03 4.68 -27.87
CA ARG A 743 -27.18 5.02 -29.30
C ARG A 743 -26.77 3.84 -30.17
N GLY A 744 -27.68 3.45 -31.08
CA GLY A 744 -27.47 2.35 -32.02
C GLY A 744 -27.65 0.96 -31.40
N LEU A 745 -28.13 0.84 -30.16
CA LEU A 745 -28.41 -0.43 -29.49
C LEU A 745 -29.92 -0.55 -29.14
N PRO A 746 -30.50 -1.76 -29.17
CA PRO A 746 -31.92 -1.95 -28.87
C PRO A 746 -32.20 -1.91 -27.36
N VAL A 747 -32.92 -0.90 -26.89
CA VAL A 747 -33.25 -0.78 -25.46
C VAL A 747 -34.70 -0.31 -25.27
N LEU A 748 -35.46 -1.01 -24.42
CA LEU A 748 -36.78 -0.54 -23.99
C LEU A 748 -36.61 0.30 -22.72
N GLN A 749 -36.90 1.59 -22.81
CA GLN A 749 -36.82 2.51 -21.68
C GLN A 749 -38.20 2.76 -21.07
N LEU A 750 -38.31 2.59 -19.76
CA LEU A 750 -39.53 2.84 -19.00
C LEU A 750 -39.36 4.09 -18.13
N GLU A 751 -40.35 4.97 -18.09
CA GLU A 751 -40.30 6.18 -17.25
C GLU A 751 -40.23 5.86 -15.75
N ASN A 752 -40.90 4.78 -15.34
CA ASN A 752 -40.93 4.27 -13.98
C ASN A 752 -41.27 2.77 -14.00
N TRP A 753 -41.21 2.14 -12.81
CA TRP A 753 -41.55 0.73 -12.62
C TRP A 753 -43.00 0.51 -12.15
N ASP A 754 -43.86 1.53 -12.20
CA ASP A 754 -45.28 1.47 -11.79
C ASP A 754 -46.19 0.95 -12.91
N LEU A 755 -45.84 -0.21 -13.48
CA LEU A 755 -46.66 -0.85 -14.52
C LEU A 755 -47.30 -2.13 -13.98
N THR A 756 -48.48 -2.46 -14.51
CA THR A 756 -49.00 -3.82 -14.44
C THR A 756 -48.22 -4.70 -15.41
N GLN A 757 -48.30 -6.04 -15.27
CA GLN A 757 -47.69 -6.94 -16.25
C GLN A 757 -48.29 -6.76 -17.65
N GLU A 758 -49.60 -6.48 -17.74
CA GLU A 758 -50.26 -6.14 -19.00
C GLU A 758 -49.69 -4.86 -19.61
N GLY A 759 -49.49 -3.82 -18.78
CA GLY A 759 -48.86 -2.58 -19.19
C GLY A 759 -47.43 -2.78 -19.69
N LEU A 760 -46.64 -3.62 -19.02
CA LEU A 760 -45.28 -3.96 -19.45
C LEU A 760 -45.28 -4.66 -20.83
N VAL A 761 -46.20 -5.61 -21.06
CA VAL A 761 -46.37 -6.27 -22.36
C VAL A 761 -46.81 -5.27 -23.43
N GLY A 762 -47.72 -4.36 -23.11
CA GLY A 762 -48.13 -3.26 -23.99
C GLY A 762 -46.93 -2.44 -24.45
N ARG A 763 -46.09 -1.99 -23.50
CA ARG A 763 -44.86 -1.25 -23.80
C ARG A 763 -43.86 -2.03 -24.65
N MET A 764 -43.73 -3.34 -24.42
CA MET A 764 -42.90 -4.21 -25.27
C MET A 764 -43.42 -4.25 -26.71
N ARG A 765 -44.73 -4.41 -26.90
CA ARG A 765 -45.34 -4.45 -28.24
C ARG A 765 -45.18 -3.12 -28.96
N GLU A 766 -45.51 -2.02 -28.27
CA GLU A 766 -45.35 -0.66 -28.79
C GLU A 766 -43.92 -0.37 -29.24
N TYR A 767 -42.93 -0.83 -28.47
CA TYR A 767 -41.52 -0.67 -28.85
C TYR A 767 -41.12 -1.51 -30.07
N ILE A 768 -41.60 -2.75 -30.19
CA ILE A 768 -41.32 -3.55 -31.39
C ILE A 768 -42.01 -2.97 -32.62
N GLU A 769 -43.19 -2.39 -32.48
CA GLU A 769 -43.95 -1.76 -33.56
C GLU A 769 -43.44 -0.35 -33.90
N SER A 770 -42.62 0.27 -33.07
CA SER A 770 -42.11 1.63 -33.29
C SER A 770 -41.08 1.68 -34.41
N SER A 771 -40.95 2.86 -35.05
CA SER A 771 -39.90 3.13 -36.02
C SER A 771 -38.50 3.00 -35.42
N GLU A 772 -38.35 3.28 -34.12
CA GLU A 772 -37.05 3.12 -33.42
C GLU A 772 -36.56 1.67 -33.48
N PHE A 773 -37.46 0.69 -33.47
CA PHE A 773 -37.08 -0.72 -33.62
C PHE A 773 -37.11 -1.20 -35.08
N GLN A 774 -38.15 -0.85 -35.83
CA GLN A 774 -38.34 -1.34 -37.20
C GLN A 774 -37.27 -0.80 -38.14
N ASP A 775 -37.01 0.51 -38.11
CA ASP A 775 -36.18 1.20 -39.10
C ASP A 775 -34.68 1.22 -38.76
N THR A 776 -34.33 0.98 -37.49
CA THR A 776 -32.94 1.08 -37.01
C THR A 776 -32.15 -0.20 -37.21
N ARG A 777 -30.99 -0.15 -37.87
CA ARG A 777 -30.13 -1.36 -38.09
C ARG A 777 -29.34 -1.81 -36.85
N PHE A 778 -29.44 -1.05 -35.76
CA PHE A 778 -28.66 -1.21 -34.53
C PHE A 778 -27.15 -1.28 -34.80
N ASP A 779 -26.66 -0.24 -35.48
CA ASP A 779 -25.26 -0.04 -35.86
C ASP A 779 -24.38 0.49 -34.73
N GLY A 780 -24.80 0.36 -33.46
CA GLY A 780 -23.97 0.61 -32.28
C GLY A 780 -23.35 -0.66 -31.70
N TRP A 781 -23.53 -1.82 -32.35
CA TRP A 781 -23.09 -3.12 -31.85
C TRP A 781 -21.58 -3.19 -31.60
N GLU A 782 -20.78 -2.59 -32.48
CA GLU A 782 -19.32 -2.54 -32.38
C GLU A 782 -18.84 -1.80 -31.12
N ARG A 783 -19.66 -0.91 -30.54
CA ARG A 783 -19.36 -0.22 -29.28
C ARG A 783 -19.26 -1.20 -28.09
N LEU A 784 -19.78 -2.41 -28.22
CA LEU A 784 -19.68 -3.44 -27.19
C LEU A 784 -18.32 -4.16 -27.17
N PHE A 785 -17.41 -3.79 -28.08
CA PHE A 785 -16.09 -4.40 -28.24
C PHE A 785 -14.98 -3.38 -28.00
N LEU A 786 -13.86 -3.85 -27.43
CA LEU A 786 -12.72 -2.99 -27.12
C LEU A 786 -12.13 -2.31 -28.36
N GLN A 787 -12.18 -2.99 -29.52
CA GLN A 787 -11.62 -2.45 -30.76
C GLN A 787 -12.24 -1.09 -31.11
N TYR A 788 -13.55 -0.92 -30.98
CA TYR A 788 -14.21 0.35 -31.30
C TYR A 788 -13.61 1.49 -30.47
N TRP A 789 -13.50 1.29 -29.16
CA TRP A 789 -12.97 2.29 -28.24
C TRP A 789 -11.50 2.57 -28.50
N ARG A 790 -10.69 1.55 -28.77
CA ARG A 790 -9.28 1.71 -29.11
C ARG A 790 -9.10 2.55 -30.37
N MET A 791 -9.84 2.22 -31.44
CA MET A 791 -9.77 2.97 -32.69
C MET A 791 -10.19 4.43 -32.49
N ARG A 792 -11.19 4.66 -31.64
CA ARG A 792 -11.69 6.01 -31.35
C ARG A 792 -10.68 6.85 -30.54
N VAL A 793 -10.09 6.31 -29.48
CA VAL A 793 -9.08 7.04 -28.68
C VAL A 793 -7.79 7.28 -29.48
N LEU A 794 -7.38 6.34 -30.33
CA LEU A 794 -6.25 6.54 -31.25
C LEU A 794 -6.55 7.62 -32.28
N ASN A 795 -7.76 7.66 -32.85
CA ASN A 795 -8.16 8.71 -33.77
C ASN A 795 -8.16 10.10 -33.14
N GLU A 796 -8.78 10.27 -31.97
CA GLU A 796 -8.87 11.57 -31.31
C GLU A 796 -7.51 12.07 -30.80
N THR A 797 -6.58 11.18 -30.46
CA THR A 797 -5.20 11.54 -30.13
C THR A 797 -4.30 11.79 -31.35
N GLY A 798 -4.82 11.62 -32.57
CA GLY A 798 -4.05 11.76 -33.81
C GLY A 798 -3.05 10.64 -34.04
N ARG A 799 -3.32 9.46 -33.47
CA ARG A 799 -2.46 8.26 -33.45
C ARG A 799 -3.01 7.13 -34.32
N LEU A 800 -3.86 7.37 -35.32
CA LEU A 800 -4.22 6.31 -36.28
C LEU A 800 -3.02 5.85 -37.10
N ASP A 801 -2.08 6.74 -37.38
CA ASP A 801 -0.83 6.42 -38.09
C ASP A 801 0.14 5.58 -37.23
N ASP A 802 -0.16 5.40 -35.94
CA ASP A 802 0.55 4.46 -35.07
C ASP A 802 0.13 3.00 -35.33
N ILE A 803 -0.87 2.76 -36.19
CA ILE A 803 -1.25 1.42 -36.62
C ILE A 803 -0.32 0.97 -37.74
N VAL A 804 0.44 -0.09 -37.47
CA VAL A 804 1.43 -0.67 -38.39
C VAL A 804 1.03 -2.08 -38.79
N LEU A 805 1.58 -2.53 -39.93
CA LEU A 805 1.40 -3.88 -40.45
C LEU A 805 2.70 -4.66 -40.31
N ASP A 806 2.61 -5.92 -39.93
CA ASP A 806 3.73 -6.86 -40.06
C ASP A 806 3.88 -7.36 -41.50
N ASP A 807 4.89 -8.22 -41.73
CA ASP A 807 5.23 -8.76 -43.05
C ASP A 807 4.10 -9.61 -43.68
N VAL A 808 3.11 -10.04 -42.90
CA VAL A 808 1.95 -10.82 -43.36
C VAL A 808 0.64 -10.02 -43.33
N GLY A 809 0.70 -8.72 -43.06
CA GLY A 809 -0.45 -7.81 -43.05
C GLY A 809 -1.27 -7.83 -41.76
N LYS A 810 -0.76 -8.40 -40.66
CA LYS A 810 -1.40 -8.32 -39.33
C LYS A 810 -1.22 -6.93 -38.75
N GLN A 811 -2.29 -6.37 -38.20
CA GLN A 811 -2.31 -5.03 -37.63
C GLN A 811 -1.85 -4.99 -36.17
N TYR A 812 -1.00 -4.02 -35.86
CA TYR A 812 -0.54 -3.68 -34.52
C TYR A 812 -0.73 -2.18 -34.27
N TYR A 813 -0.97 -1.78 -33.03
CA TYR A 813 -0.92 -0.37 -32.64
C TYR A 813 0.34 -0.10 -31.81
N LYS A 814 0.96 1.06 -32.01
CA LYS A 814 2.06 1.54 -31.16
C LYS A 814 1.53 2.06 -29.83
N SER A 815 2.02 1.48 -28.74
CA SER A 815 1.84 1.99 -27.37
C SER A 815 3.18 2.38 -26.77
N TRP A 816 3.14 3.23 -25.76
CA TRP A 816 4.33 3.71 -25.06
C TRP A 816 4.42 3.11 -23.67
N THR A 817 5.53 2.43 -23.40
CA THR A 817 5.91 2.00 -22.05
C THR A 817 6.94 2.96 -21.48
N TYR A 818 6.83 3.28 -20.20
CA TYR A 818 7.67 4.27 -19.56
C TYR A 818 8.50 3.61 -18.47
N THR A 819 9.81 3.70 -18.61
CA THR A 819 10.76 3.29 -17.58
C THR A 819 11.37 4.51 -16.93
N ARG A 820 11.62 4.43 -15.63
CA ARG A 820 12.45 5.44 -14.96
C ARG A 820 13.88 5.26 -15.46
N TYR A 821 14.49 6.37 -15.80
CA TYR A 821 15.88 6.44 -16.18
C TYR A 821 16.58 7.14 -15.03
N VAL A 822 17.18 6.35 -14.16
CA VAL A 822 18.35 6.80 -13.43
C VAL A 822 19.49 6.51 -14.40
N GLU A 823 20.24 7.53 -14.80
CA GLU A 823 21.45 7.32 -15.59
C GLU A 823 22.22 6.16 -14.92
N PRO A 824 22.65 5.12 -15.65
CA PRO A 824 23.50 4.11 -15.05
C PRO A 824 24.73 4.87 -14.59
N TYR A 825 24.87 5.07 -13.26
CA TYR A 825 26.13 5.45 -12.67
C TYR A 825 27.15 4.55 -13.33
N THR A 826 28.02 5.18 -14.12
CA THR A 826 29.14 4.51 -14.79
C THR A 826 29.73 3.56 -13.78
N LYS A 827 29.93 2.31 -14.20
CA LYS A 827 30.65 1.27 -13.47
C LYS A 827 32.01 1.82 -13.00
N THR A 828 32.02 2.52 -11.88
CA THR A 828 33.18 2.76 -11.05
C THR A 828 32.84 2.12 -9.72
N TYR A 829 32.94 0.80 -9.72
CA TYR A 829 33.39 0.11 -8.52
C TYR A 829 34.71 0.77 -8.12
N TRP A 830 34.78 1.34 -6.93
CA TRP A 830 36.05 1.39 -6.21
C TRP A 830 35.80 1.33 -4.70
N PRO A 831 36.59 0.53 -3.95
CA PRO A 831 37.93 0.10 -4.34
C PRO A 831 38.12 -1.31 -4.86
N PRO A 832 38.68 -1.46 -6.09
CA PRO A 832 39.81 -2.36 -6.20
C PRO A 832 41.09 -1.78 -5.59
N LYS A 833 42.17 -2.55 -5.67
CA LYS A 833 43.51 -2.17 -5.23
C LYS A 833 44.31 -1.95 -6.51
N GLU A 834 44.99 -0.80 -6.66
CA GLU A 834 46.29 -0.59 -7.34
C GLU A 834 46.64 0.91 -7.50
N PRO A 835 47.93 1.30 -7.69
CA PRO A 835 48.52 2.48 -7.04
C PRO A 835 48.46 3.80 -7.81
N LEU A 836 48.55 4.88 -7.02
CA LEU A 836 48.42 6.31 -7.30
C LEU A 836 49.35 6.95 -8.37
N GLU A 837 50.16 6.20 -9.11
CA GLU A 837 51.21 6.83 -9.95
C GLU A 837 50.79 7.24 -11.36
N LYS A 838 49.62 6.83 -11.87
CA LYS A 838 49.20 7.13 -13.26
C LYS A 838 48.28 8.34 -13.46
N ILE A 839 47.95 9.10 -12.40
CA ILE A 839 47.03 10.25 -12.52
C ILE A 839 47.78 11.57 -12.84
N LYS A 840 49.11 11.61 -12.74
CA LYS A 840 49.88 12.85 -12.99
C LYS A 840 50.16 13.18 -14.47
N ASP A 841 50.00 12.23 -15.38
CA ASP A 841 50.29 12.48 -16.81
C ASP A 841 49.03 12.79 -17.64
N MET A 842 47.86 12.93 -17.00
CA MET A 842 46.58 13.28 -17.65
C MET A 842 45.97 14.62 -17.16
N LEU A 843 46.66 15.35 -16.28
CA LEU A 843 46.42 16.77 -15.97
C LEU A 843 47.60 17.57 -16.50
#